data_AF-A0A2V8FJW6-F1
#
_entry.id   AF-A0A2V8FJW6-F1
#
_cell.length_a   1.000
_cell.length_b   1.000
_cell.length_c   1.000
_cell.angle_alpha   90.00
_cell.angle_beta   90.00
_cell.angle_gamma   90.00
#
_symmetry.space_group_name_H-M   'P 1'
#
loop_
_entity.id
_entity.type
_entity.pdbx_description
1 polymer ?
#
loop_
_entity_poly.entity_id
_entity_poly.type
_entity_poly.pdbx_seq_one_letter_code
_entity_poly.pdbx_strand_id
1 'polypeptide(L)'
;MMAVQVFSEIIDPAQCPNGTTPCLGAYDSDIMAGLERVATVASQRPIAAANMSFGGDLSSSTCDGDPLKPIIDNLRSLRIGSVASAGNDYSGSSVTSPACISSAVSVGSSSPSDEVSFFSNIAPFLSLLAPGESITSSVPGGGYEEFSGTSMASPHVAGAFALLRQAVPSVTVSAGLNAVRQTGLPITDTRFIFGNGVITPRIRVFQALASLTPVTSPVPHTVSLTPSHARIGTALTVTVNGSGFNALSVVRWNGASRPTTALDTGTLQATIAATDLATVGTVPVTVFTPAPGGGTSTSLSFTIDPPPSLTISAATVAPGAAETVTLLNGFGGATDWLALAATGAPDSSYLQYVYVGTNVTTRTWTVTMPTTQGTYEFRLYPNNGYTRAATSPTVTVSTSLNPPPVLTSLSPTQGFAGGGAFTLTLNGNGFSPSSFAMWNGTTRPTTFVSATSLQAAITASDIASVGTASVSVQTPAPGGGTSAVVSFPIVSGPSLTVSSTQVTPGSQVTATLTGGAGGATDWLALAATSAPNTSYLQYVYVGAGVTTRTWTVNMPTTAGTYEFRLFLNNGYTRAATSPTVTVSTSVNGAPVISSLSPAQAFVGAGAFTLTVNGGGFTASSVVKWNGASRTTTYVSATSLQAAILASDVATIGTASVSVLTPPPGGGTSGALSFPIVAGPALAVSATSVAGGTPVTVTLTGGLGGSLDWIAFAASGAPDSSYLQYTYVGAGVTTRTWTVTMPLTAGSYEFRLYLNNGYSRAATSPAVSVNSSLNPVPTITSLSPPQAIVGTGAFTLTVGGNAFIASSVVKWNGANRATTYVGPTTLQAAITAADLASIGTATVSVQNPAPGGGTSGTLPFSIIAPPSLTVSATTVTGGASVTVTLTGGLGGPLDWLALAATGSPTTSYLQWTYVGSGVTNRTWTVTMPTTLGTYEFRLFQNNGYTLLATSPTVTVSQ
;
A
#
# COMPACT_ATOMS: atom_id res chain seq x y z
N MET A 1 -37.99 -34.33 -1.28
CA MET A 1 -38.97 -33.96 -2.32
C MET A 1 -40.16 -34.91 -2.26
N MET A 2 -41.34 -34.44 -2.65
CA MET A 2 -42.56 -35.24 -2.81
C MET A 2 -43.09 -35.00 -4.22
N ALA A 3 -43.36 -36.07 -4.96
CA ALA A 3 -44.02 -35.98 -6.27
C ALA A 3 -45.54 -36.12 -6.08
N VAL A 4 -46.31 -35.30 -6.80
CA VAL A 4 -47.78 -35.35 -6.83
C VAL A 4 -48.18 -35.44 -8.30
N GLN A 5 -48.86 -36.52 -8.68
CA GLN A 5 -49.35 -36.70 -10.03
C GLN A 5 -50.64 -35.88 -10.21
N VAL A 6 -50.61 -34.93 -11.15
CA VAL A 6 -51.76 -34.08 -11.53
C VAL A 6 -52.05 -34.13 -13.03
N PHE A 7 -51.19 -34.81 -13.80
CA PHE A 7 -51.36 -34.99 -15.23
C PHE A 7 -51.99 -36.35 -15.53
N SER A 8 -52.92 -36.34 -16.48
CA SER A 8 -53.61 -37.50 -17.03
C SER A 8 -53.31 -37.65 -18.52
N GLU A 9 -53.41 -38.88 -19.01
CA GLU A 9 -53.44 -39.18 -20.44
C GLU A 9 -54.80 -38.77 -21.02
N ILE A 10 -54.79 -37.86 -21.99
CA ILE A 10 -55.98 -37.39 -22.70
C ILE A 10 -56.03 -38.09 -24.05
N ILE A 11 -57.11 -38.82 -24.27
CA ILE A 11 -57.37 -39.58 -25.51
C ILE A 11 -58.43 -38.93 -26.40
N ASP A 12 -59.07 -37.85 -25.93
CA ASP A 12 -60.04 -37.09 -26.74
C ASP A 12 -59.27 -36.16 -27.71
N PRO A 13 -59.40 -36.35 -29.03
CA PRO A 13 -58.75 -35.48 -30.01
C PRO A 13 -59.15 -34.02 -29.87
N ALA A 14 -60.36 -33.73 -29.39
CA ALA A 14 -60.82 -32.35 -29.20
C ALA A 14 -60.07 -31.62 -28.08
N GLN A 15 -59.47 -32.36 -27.14
CA GLN A 15 -58.74 -31.83 -26.00
C GLN A 15 -57.22 -31.85 -26.20
N CYS A 16 -56.74 -32.47 -27.28
CA CYS A 16 -55.32 -32.55 -27.58
C CYS A 16 -54.87 -31.50 -28.62
N PRO A 17 -53.68 -30.91 -28.47
CA PRO A 17 -53.11 -30.01 -29.47
C PRO A 17 -53.11 -30.66 -30.86
N ASN A 18 -53.69 -29.97 -31.85
CA ASN A 18 -53.81 -30.43 -33.24
C ASN A 18 -54.52 -31.78 -33.43
N GLY A 19 -55.35 -32.22 -32.48
CA GLY A 19 -56.07 -33.50 -32.58
C GLY A 19 -55.20 -34.75 -32.37
N THR A 20 -53.96 -34.59 -31.89
CA THR A 20 -53.02 -35.72 -31.76
C THR A 20 -53.19 -36.42 -30.42
N THR A 21 -53.71 -37.66 -30.44
CA THR A 21 -53.97 -38.47 -29.24
C THR A 21 -53.08 -39.72 -29.19
N PRO A 22 -52.63 -40.17 -28.00
CA PRO A 22 -52.85 -39.53 -26.70
C PRO A 22 -51.94 -38.31 -26.48
N CYS A 23 -52.39 -37.35 -25.67
CA CYS A 23 -51.58 -36.23 -25.18
C CYS A 23 -51.62 -36.15 -23.65
N LEU A 24 -50.71 -35.38 -23.05
CA LEU A 24 -50.69 -35.10 -21.61
C LEU A 24 -51.44 -33.79 -21.33
N GLY A 25 -52.33 -33.82 -20.33
CA GLY A 25 -52.99 -32.61 -19.81
C GLY A 25 -53.31 -32.74 -18.33
N ALA A 26 -53.71 -31.64 -17.72
CA ALA A 26 -54.11 -31.58 -16.32
C ALA A 26 -55.41 -30.77 -16.18
N TYR A 27 -56.37 -31.29 -15.43
CA TYR A 27 -57.58 -30.56 -15.10
C TYR A 27 -57.36 -29.68 -13.87
N ASP A 28 -57.99 -28.51 -13.81
CA ASP A 28 -57.92 -27.63 -12.64
C ASP A 28 -58.34 -28.35 -11.35
N SER A 29 -59.29 -29.29 -11.44
CA SER A 29 -59.71 -30.16 -10.33
C SER A 29 -58.58 -31.04 -9.81
N ASP A 30 -57.75 -31.59 -10.70
CA ASP A 30 -56.62 -32.46 -10.33
C ASP A 30 -55.47 -31.65 -9.74
N ILE A 31 -55.21 -30.46 -10.30
CA ILE A 31 -54.24 -29.51 -9.75
C ILE A 31 -54.66 -29.08 -8.34
N MET A 32 -55.94 -28.72 -8.16
CA MET A 32 -56.50 -28.34 -6.87
C MET A 32 -56.39 -29.47 -5.85
N ALA A 33 -56.81 -30.69 -6.21
CA ALA A 33 -56.68 -31.87 -5.35
C ALA A 33 -55.20 -32.17 -5.00
N GLY A 34 -54.28 -31.94 -5.95
CA GLY A 34 -52.84 -32.07 -5.72
C GLY A 34 -52.31 -31.06 -4.70
N LEU A 35 -52.73 -29.80 -4.77
CA LEU A 35 -52.35 -28.76 -3.80
C LEU A 35 -53.02 -28.99 -2.43
N GLU A 36 -54.25 -29.47 -2.38
CA GLU A 36 -54.91 -29.93 -1.15
C GLU A 36 -54.17 -31.10 -0.51
N ARG A 37 -53.63 -32.02 -1.33
CA ARG A 37 -52.76 -33.08 -0.84
C ARG A 37 -51.48 -32.53 -0.22
N VAL A 38 -50.87 -31.49 -0.79
CA VAL A 38 -49.72 -30.81 -0.19
C VAL A 38 -50.09 -30.18 1.15
N ALA A 39 -51.24 -29.51 1.24
CA ALA A 39 -51.70 -28.89 2.48
C ALA A 39 -51.97 -29.93 3.59
N THR A 40 -52.62 -31.05 3.26
CA THR A 40 -52.96 -32.09 4.24
C THR A 40 -51.75 -32.80 4.83
N VAL A 41 -50.62 -32.89 4.10
CA VAL A 41 -49.37 -33.49 4.60
C VAL A 41 -48.38 -32.48 5.17
N ALA A 42 -48.68 -31.18 5.12
CA ALA A 42 -47.75 -30.12 5.55
C ALA A 42 -47.34 -30.22 7.03
N SER A 43 -48.20 -30.78 7.89
CA SER A 43 -47.87 -31.03 9.30
C SER A 43 -46.97 -32.26 9.50
N GLN A 44 -46.92 -33.17 8.54
CA GLN A 44 -46.15 -34.42 8.60
C GLN A 44 -44.79 -34.31 7.89
N ARG A 45 -44.64 -33.33 6.99
CA ARG A 45 -43.44 -33.14 6.18
C ARG A 45 -43.05 -31.66 6.14
N PRO A 46 -41.76 -31.30 6.28
CA PRO A 46 -41.30 -29.91 6.23
C PRO A 46 -41.25 -29.41 4.78
N ILE A 47 -42.42 -29.26 4.15
CA ILE A 47 -42.52 -28.73 2.78
C ILE A 47 -42.30 -27.22 2.83
N ALA A 48 -41.36 -26.71 2.03
CA ALA A 48 -41.04 -25.27 1.96
C ALA A 48 -41.68 -24.58 0.75
N ALA A 49 -41.89 -25.32 -0.34
CA ALA A 49 -42.48 -24.83 -1.57
C ALA A 49 -43.18 -25.95 -2.34
N ALA A 50 -44.20 -25.59 -3.11
CA ALA A 50 -44.83 -26.42 -4.13
C ALA A 50 -44.48 -25.82 -5.50
N ASN A 51 -43.80 -26.59 -6.36
CA ASN A 51 -43.42 -26.14 -7.70
C ASN A 51 -44.51 -26.50 -8.72
N MET A 52 -44.94 -25.50 -9.50
CA MET A 52 -45.99 -25.59 -10.50
C MET A 52 -45.42 -25.13 -11.84
N SER A 53 -44.74 -26.05 -12.52
CA SER A 53 -44.10 -25.83 -13.83
C SER A 53 -45.07 -26.07 -14.99
N PHE A 54 -46.27 -25.49 -14.90
CA PHE A 54 -47.36 -25.56 -15.86
C PHE A 54 -48.10 -24.21 -15.92
N GLY A 55 -48.95 -24.00 -16.92
CA GLY A 55 -49.73 -22.77 -17.06
C GLY A 55 -50.93 -22.91 -17.99
N GLY A 56 -51.94 -22.07 -17.78
CA GLY A 56 -53.13 -21.91 -18.61
C GLY A 56 -53.20 -20.51 -19.23
N ASP A 57 -54.36 -19.86 -19.13
CA ASP A 57 -54.62 -18.58 -19.80
C ASP A 57 -53.70 -17.43 -19.34
N LEU A 58 -53.36 -16.55 -20.28
CA LEU A 58 -52.58 -15.32 -20.05
C LEU A 58 -53.42 -14.26 -19.33
N SER A 59 -52.83 -13.62 -18.32
CA SER A 59 -53.41 -12.47 -17.62
C SER A 59 -52.43 -11.30 -17.52
N SER A 60 -52.88 -10.11 -17.93
CA SER A 60 -52.11 -8.85 -17.82
C SER A 60 -52.25 -8.15 -16.46
N SER A 61 -52.99 -8.76 -15.53
CA SER A 61 -53.16 -8.29 -14.15
C SER A 61 -53.22 -9.48 -13.19
N THR A 62 -53.27 -9.23 -11.88
CA THR A 62 -53.44 -10.29 -10.89
C THR A 62 -54.78 -11.00 -11.07
N CYS A 63 -54.79 -12.33 -11.18
CA CYS A 63 -55.97 -13.14 -11.49
C CYS A 63 -56.59 -13.79 -10.23
N ASP A 64 -56.91 -13.00 -9.21
CA ASP A 64 -57.37 -13.53 -7.92
C ASP A 64 -58.78 -14.15 -7.93
N GLY A 65 -59.49 -14.07 -9.06
CA GLY A 65 -60.73 -14.82 -9.30
C GLY A 65 -60.51 -16.27 -9.75
N ASP A 66 -59.26 -16.70 -9.94
CA ASP A 66 -58.91 -18.06 -10.34
C ASP A 66 -59.31 -19.10 -9.27
N PRO A 67 -59.86 -20.28 -9.65
CA PRO A 67 -60.30 -21.30 -8.71
C PRO A 67 -59.18 -21.86 -7.82
N LEU A 68 -57.91 -21.74 -8.21
CA LEU A 68 -56.76 -22.18 -7.41
C LEU A 68 -56.35 -21.17 -6.32
N LYS A 69 -56.87 -19.93 -6.34
CA LYS A 69 -56.54 -18.87 -5.37
C LYS A 69 -56.70 -19.32 -3.90
N PRO A 70 -57.83 -19.93 -3.47
CA PRO A 70 -58.04 -20.28 -2.07
C PRO A 70 -57.02 -21.30 -1.55
N ILE A 71 -56.68 -22.32 -2.35
CA ILE A 71 -55.70 -23.33 -1.93
C ILE A 71 -54.27 -22.78 -1.95
N ILE A 72 -53.92 -21.89 -2.88
CA ILE A 72 -52.62 -21.19 -2.89
C ILE A 72 -52.47 -20.27 -1.68
N ASP A 73 -53.52 -19.55 -1.29
CA ASP A 73 -53.55 -18.74 -0.06
C ASP A 73 -53.35 -19.60 1.19
N ASN A 74 -54.03 -20.75 1.24
CA ASN A 74 -53.90 -21.71 2.33
C ASN A 74 -52.45 -22.22 2.45
N LEU A 75 -51.83 -22.66 1.35
CA LEU A 75 -50.42 -23.09 1.34
C LEU A 75 -49.48 -21.98 1.83
N ARG A 76 -49.73 -20.73 1.40
CA ARG A 76 -48.95 -19.57 1.85
C ARG A 76 -49.06 -19.37 3.36
N SER A 77 -50.25 -19.57 3.95
CA SER A 77 -50.49 -19.50 5.40
C SER A 77 -49.72 -20.60 6.16
N LEU A 78 -49.52 -21.76 5.54
CA LEU A 78 -48.71 -22.87 6.04
C LEU A 78 -47.20 -22.66 5.84
N ARG A 79 -46.79 -21.48 5.34
CA ARG A 79 -45.40 -21.13 4.98
C ARG A 79 -44.84 -22.00 3.85
N ILE A 80 -45.70 -22.43 2.93
CA ILE A 80 -45.35 -23.16 1.71
C ILE A 80 -45.48 -22.19 0.53
N GLY A 81 -44.39 -21.89 -0.14
CA GLY A 81 -44.41 -21.03 -1.33
C GLY A 81 -44.97 -21.79 -2.54
N SER A 82 -46.10 -21.34 -3.10
CA SER A 82 -46.59 -21.83 -4.39
C SER A 82 -45.81 -21.16 -5.51
N VAL A 83 -44.77 -21.83 -6.04
CA VAL A 83 -43.84 -21.31 -7.04
C VAL A 83 -44.33 -21.71 -8.42
N ALA A 84 -44.71 -20.74 -9.24
CA ALA A 84 -45.41 -20.94 -10.51
C ALA A 84 -44.59 -20.38 -11.68
N SER A 85 -44.46 -21.13 -12.77
CA SER A 85 -43.83 -20.66 -14.00
C SER A 85 -44.67 -19.57 -14.68
N ALA A 86 -44.03 -18.50 -15.16
CA ALA A 86 -44.72 -17.37 -15.79
C ALA A 86 -45.38 -17.70 -17.15
N GLY A 87 -44.97 -18.79 -17.81
CA GLY A 87 -45.39 -19.20 -19.15
C GLY A 87 -44.38 -18.81 -20.24
N ASN A 88 -44.55 -19.39 -21.43
CA ASN A 88 -43.56 -19.39 -22.51
C ASN A 88 -44.09 -18.76 -23.83
N ASP A 89 -45.02 -17.81 -23.72
CA ASP A 89 -45.78 -17.23 -24.83
C ASP A 89 -45.15 -15.97 -25.42
N TYR A 90 -43.89 -15.65 -25.06
CA TYR A 90 -43.20 -14.42 -25.44
C TYR A 90 -43.94 -13.13 -24.98
N SER A 91 -44.81 -13.21 -23.97
CA SER A 91 -45.60 -12.05 -23.53
C SER A 91 -44.75 -11.04 -22.77
N GLY A 92 -44.74 -9.79 -23.22
CA GLY A 92 -44.07 -8.68 -22.53
C GLY A 92 -44.93 -7.98 -21.48
N SER A 93 -46.17 -8.41 -21.21
CA SER A 93 -47.07 -7.69 -20.27
C SER A 93 -48.01 -8.58 -19.44
N SER A 94 -47.94 -9.90 -19.60
CA SER A 94 -48.85 -10.86 -19.00
C SER A 94 -48.10 -12.12 -18.57
N VAL A 95 -48.63 -12.84 -17.59
CA VAL A 95 -48.18 -14.19 -17.18
C VAL A 95 -49.37 -15.15 -17.14
N THR A 96 -49.13 -16.45 -17.22
CA THR A 96 -50.20 -17.47 -17.23
C THR A 96 -50.79 -17.72 -15.84
N SER A 97 -52.04 -18.17 -15.73
CA SER A 97 -52.53 -18.80 -14.49
C SER A 97 -51.79 -20.13 -14.24
N PRO A 98 -51.41 -20.49 -12.99
CA PRO A 98 -51.65 -19.78 -11.71
C PRO A 98 -50.58 -18.75 -11.34
N ALA A 99 -49.59 -18.46 -12.19
CA ALA A 99 -48.55 -17.46 -11.88
C ALA A 99 -49.10 -16.03 -11.77
N CYS A 100 -50.28 -15.73 -12.34
CA CYS A 100 -50.94 -14.45 -12.17
C CYS A 100 -51.65 -14.28 -10.81
N ILE A 101 -51.76 -15.33 -9.99
CA ILE A 101 -52.38 -15.25 -8.66
C ILE A 101 -51.49 -14.45 -7.72
N SER A 102 -52.03 -13.44 -7.05
CA SER A 102 -51.25 -12.46 -6.26
C SER A 102 -50.45 -13.07 -5.10
N SER A 103 -50.88 -14.22 -4.59
CA SER A 103 -50.22 -14.96 -3.51
C SER A 103 -49.23 -16.03 -3.98
N ALA A 104 -49.17 -16.31 -5.28
CA ALA A 104 -48.17 -17.18 -5.88
C ALA A 104 -46.81 -16.47 -6.01
N VAL A 105 -45.74 -17.27 -6.12
CA VAL A 105 -44.40 -16.78 -6.45
C VAL A 105 -44.19 -17.04 -7.94
N SER A 106 -44.47 -16.04 -8.76
CA SER A 106 -44.40 -16.12 -10.22
C SER A 106 -42.95 -16.01 -10.73
N VAL A 107 -42.47 -16.97 -11.49
CA VAL A 107 -41.06 -17.08 -11.90
C VAL A 107 -40.92 -17.02 -13.41
N GLY A 108 -40.23 -15.99 -13.91
CA GLY A 108 -39.79 -15.90 -15.30
C GLY A 108 -38.41 -16.53 -15.50
N SER A 109 -38.01 -16.71 -16.76
CA SER A 109 -36.74 -17.33 -17.12
C SER A 109 -35.68 -16.29 -17.48
N SER A 110 -34.44 -16.51 -17.02
CA SER A 110 -33.26 -15.79 -17.50
C SER A 110 -32.32 -16.70 -18.29
N SER A 111 -31.65 -16.10 -19.27
CA SER A 111 -30.59 -16.71 -20.06
C SER A 111 -29.26 -16.79 -19.27
N PRO A 112 -28.26 -17.53 -19.77
CA PRO A 112 -26.89 -17.48 -19.25
C PRO A 112 -26.22 -16.10 -19.34
N SER A 113 -26.74 -15.20 -20.20
CA SER A 113 -26.28 -13.80 -20.34
C SER A 113 -26.90 -12.83 -19.33
N ASP A 114 -27.66 -13.32 -18.34
CA ASP A 114 -28.42 -12.47 -17.40
C ASP A 114 -29.42 -11.54 -18.13
N GLU A 115 -30.04 -12.04 -19.19
CA GLU A 115 -31.16 -11.41 -19.88
C GLU A 115 -32.45 -12.19 -19.60
N VAL A 116 -33.61 -11.60 -19.86
CA VAL A 116 -34.86 -12.37 -19.85
C VAL A 116 -34.85 -13.30 -21.05
N SER A 117 -35.00 -14.61 -20.83
CA SER A 117 -35.06 -15.60 -21.91
C SER A 117 -36.18 -15.24 -22.87
N PHE A 118 -35.91 -15.34 -24.19
CA PHE A 118 -36.83 -14.80 -25.19
C PHE A 118 -38.25 -15.36 -25.01
N PHE A 119 -38.42 -16.66 -24.76
CA PHE A 119 -39.74 -17.27 -24.59
C PHE A 119 -40.50 -16.81 -23.32
N SER A 120 -39.80 -16.27 -22.31
CA SER A 120 -40.41 -16.00 -21.00
C SER A 120 -41.49 -14.93 -21.09
N ASN A 121 -42.64 -15.22 -20.50
CA ASN A 121 -43.63 -14.21 -20.16
C ASN A 121 -43.13 -13.29 -19.04
N ILE A 122 -43.44 -12.00 -19.12
CA ILE A 122 -43.12 -10.96 -18.13
C ILE A 122 -44.35 -10.09 -17.87
N ALA A 123 -44.52 -9.65 -16.63
CA ALA A 123 -45.49 -8.64 -16.25
C ALA A 123 -44.93 -7.76 -15.11
N PRO A 124 -45.44 -6.53 -14.90
CA PRO A 124 -44.97 -5.66 -13.81
C PRO A 124 -45.09 -6.27 -12.40
N PHE A 125 -46.03 -7.21 -12.22
CA PHE A 125 -46.24 -7.93 -10.97
C PHE A 125 -45.49 -9.26 -10.89
N LEU A 126 -44.66 -9.60 -11.89
CA LEU A 126 -43.79 -10.78 -11.83
C LEU A 126 -42.84 -10.66 -10.63
N SER A 127 -42.81 -11.71 -9.83
CA SER A 127 -42.04 -11.76 -8.59
C SER A 127 -40.52 -11.68 -8.83
N LEU A 128 -39.97 -12.59 -9.65
CA LEU A 128 -38.53 -12.72 -9.91
C LEU A 128 -38.23 -13.55 -11.16
N LEU A 129 -36.97 -13.53 -11.59
CA LEU A 129 -36.40 -14.41 -12.61
C LEU A 129 -35.50 -15.47 -11.98
N ALA A 130 -35.33 -16.60 -12.66
CA ALA A 130 -34.30 -17.58 -12.36
C ALA A 130 -33.77 -18.22 -13.66
N PRO A 131 -32.58 -18.85 -13.64
CA PRO A 131 -32.05 -19.55 -14.81
C PRO A 131 -33.04 -20.59 -15.32
N GLY A 132 -33.45 -20.45 -16.58
CA GLY A 132 -34.42 -21.35 -17.21
C GLY A 132 -34.11 -21.68 -18.66
N GLU A 133 -32.97 -21.24 -19.19
CA GLU A 133 -32.51 -21.53 -20.54
C GLU A 133 -31.25 -22.40 -20.48
N SER A 134 -31.21 -23.44 -21.31
CA SER A 134 -30.14 -24.44 -21.35
C SER A 134 -29.84 -25.07 -19.99
N ILE A 135 -30.89 -25.49 -19.27
CA ILE A 135 -30.75 -26.13 -17.96
C ILE A 135 -30.61 -27.64 -18.13
N THR A 136 -29.44 -28.17 -17.77
CA THR A 136 -29.21 -29.62 -17.65
C THR A 136 -29.88 -30.17 -16.39
N SER A 137 -30.78 -31.14 -16.54
CA SER A 137 -31.43 -31.81 -15.41
C SER A 137 -31.70 -33.29 -15.70
N SER A 138 -32.10 -34.03 -14.66
CA SER A 138 -32.37 -35.46 -14.75
C SER A 138 -33.61 -35.76 -15.60
N VAL A 139 -33.53 -36.79 -16.44
CA VAL A 139 -34.66 -37.33 -17.21
C VAL A 139 -34.99 -38.78 -16.79
N PRO A 140 -36.21 -39.27 -17.05
CA PRO A 140 -36.54 -40.69 -16.84
C PRO A 140 -35.53 -41.63 -17.51
N GLY A 141 -35.25 -42.78 -16.89
CA GLY A 141 -34.26 -43.75 -17.40
C GLY A 141 -32.82 -43.55 -16.88
N GLY A 142 -32.57 -42.56 -16.02
CA GLY A 142 -31.31 -42.42 -15.27
C GLY A 142 -30.25 -41.51 -15.92
N GLY A 143 -30.63 -40.70 -16.92
CA GLY A 143 -29.74 -39.77 -17.63
C GLY A 143 -29.97 -38.30 -17.27
N TYR A 144 -29.26 -37.41 -17.99
CA TYR A 144 -29.41 -35.96 -17.93
C TYR A 144 -29.58 -35.38 -19.34
N GLU A 145 -30.49 -34.43 -19.50
CA GLU A 145 -30.71 -33.70 -20.75
C GLU A 145 -30.88 -32.22 -20.47
N GLU A 146 -30.73 -31.40 -21.52
CA GLU A 146 -30.88 -29.95 -21.47
C GLU A 146 -32.27 -29.53 -21.94
N PHE A 147 -32.97 -28.73 -21.14
CA PHE A 147 -34.26 -28.13 -21.49
C PHE A 147 -34.28 -26.63 -21.21
N SER A 148 -35.15 -25.91 -21.93
CA SER A 148 -35.40 -24.48 -21.75
C SER A 148 -36.88 -24.21 -21.52
N GLY A 149 -37.18 -23.33 -20.57
CA GLY A 149 -38.53 -22.91 -20.23
C GLY A 149 -38.62 -22.23 -18.87
N THR A 150 -39.66 -21.43 -18.64
CA THR A 150 -40.01 -20.95 -17.29
C THR A 150 -40.28 -22.11 -16.32
N SER A 151 -40.67 -23.27 -16.86
CA SER A 151 -40.75 -24.56 -16.16
C SER A 151 -39.42 -25.04 -15.56
N MET A 152 -38.27 -24.61 -16.09
CA MET A 152 -36.92 -24.90 -15.58
C MET A 152 -36.44 -23.82 -14.60
N ALA A 153 -36.93 -22.58 -14.73
CA ALA A 153 -36.66 -21.49 -13.80
C ALA A 153 -37.38 -21.66 -12.45
N SER A 154 -38.67 -22.01 -12.49
CA SER A 154 -39.50 -22.22 -11.29
C SER A 154 -38.87 -23.14 -10.23
N PRO A 155 -38.34 -24.34 -10.56
CA PRO A 155 -37.75 -25.24 -9.57
C PRO A 155 -36.47 -24.69 -8.91
N HIS A 156 -35.70 -23.80 -9.56
CA HIS A 156 -34.58 -23.11 -8.91
C HIS A 156 -35.07 -22.26 -7.73
N VAL A 157 -36.19 -21.54 -7.92
CA VAL A 157 -36.80 -20.73 -6.86
C VAL A 157 -37.40 -21.63 -5.77
N ALA A 158 -38.07 -22.73 -6.12
CA ALA A 158 -38.56 -23.68 -5.13
C ALA A 158 -37.42 -24.27 -4.26
N GLY A 159 -36.27 -24.60 -4.90
CA GLY A 159 -35.06 -25.03 -4.19
C GLY A 159 -34.48 -23.93 -3.29
N ALA A 160 -34.50 -22.67 -3.73
CA ALA A 160 -34.09 -21.55 -2.91
C ALA A 160 -34.98 -21.40 -1.67
N PHE A 161 -36.30 -21.53 -1.79
CA PHE A 161 -37.21 -21.51 -0.63
C PHE A 161 -36.89 -22.63 0.37
N ALA A 162 -36.50 -23.81 -0.10
CA ALA A 162 -36.03 -24.89 0.77
C ALA A 162 -34.74 -24.51 1.53
N LEU A 163 -33.75 -23.91 0.85
CA LEU A 163 -32.52 -23.42 1.48
C LEU A 163 -32.79 -22.32 2.52
N LEU A 164 -33.65 -21.36 2.19
CA LEU A 164 -34.03 -20.28 3.10
C LEU A 164 -34.78 -20.84 4.33
N ARG A 165 -35.69 -21.80 4.13
CA ARG A 165 -36.43 -22.46 5.23
C ARG A 165 -35.53 -23.36 6.08
N GLN A 166 -34.48 -23.94 5.51
CA GLN A 166 -33.48 -24.70 6.26
C GLN A 166 -32.68 -23.77 7.18
N ALA A 167 -32.20 -22.65 6.66
CA ALA A 167 -31.40 -21.70 7.43
C ALA A 167 -32.24 -20.91 8.46
N VAL A 168 -33.47 -20.56 8.11
CA VAL A 168 -34.41 -19.86 8.97
C VAL A 168 -35.71 -20.64 9.03
N PRO A 169 -35.85 -21.61 9.96
CA PRO A 169 -37.05 -22.43 10.06
C PRO A 169 -38.35 -21.65 10.29
N SER A 170 -38.28 -20.40 10.77
CA SER A 170 -39.47 -19.55 10.96
C SER A 170 -39.84 -18.71 9.74
N VAL A 171 -39.01 -18.66 8.69
CA VAL A 171 -39.20 -17.73 7.56
C VAL A 171 -40.57 -17.92 6.90
N THR A 172 -41.27 -16.81 6.69
CA THR A 172 -42.54 -16.78 5.96
C THR A 172 -42.28 -16.70 4.46
N VAL A 173 -43.25 -17.10 3.64
CA VAL A 173 -43.13 -16.99 2.18
C VAL A 173 -42.85 -15.54 1.76
N SER A 174 -43.50 -14.56 2.39
CA SER A 174 -43.28 -13.14 2.12
C SER A 174 -41.87 -12.67 2.48
N ALA A 175 -41.33 -13.07 3.63
CA ALA A 175 -39.97 -12.70 4.03
C ALA A 175 -38.92 -13.34 3.11
N GLY A 176 -39.08 -14.62 2.77
CA GLY A 176 -38.20 -15.31 1.82
C GLY A 176 -38.26 -14.69 0.43
N LEU A 177 -39.46 -14.37 -0.06
CA LEU A 177 -39.67 -13.70 -1.34
C LEU A 177 -39.03 -12.31 -1.37
N ASN A 178 -39.19 -11.51 -0.31
CA ASN A 178 -38.58 -10.19 -0.22
C ASN A 178 -37.05 -10.26 -0.23
N ALA A 179 -36.46 -11.23 0.47
CA ALA A 179 -35.02 -11.45 0.47
C ALA A 179 -34.51 -11.73 -0.96
N VAL A 180 -35.10 -12.70 -1.67
CA VAL A 180 -34.66 -13.04 -3.03
C VAL A 180 -34.90 -11.93 -4.05
N ARG A 181 -35.92 -11.08 -3.85
CA ARG A 181 -36.18 -9.91 -4.72
C ARG A 181 -35.21 -8.77 -4.46
N GLN A 182 -35.01 -8.39 -3.20
CA GLN A 182 -34.15 -7.25 -2.83
C GLN A 182 -32.68 -7.52 -3.14
N THR A 183 -32.24 -8.76 -2.98
CA THR A 183 -30.85 -9.14 -3.24
C THR A 183 -30.63 -9.69 -4.64
N GLY A 184 -31.69 -9.87 -5.45
CA GLY A 184 -31.56 -10.38 -6.81
C GLY A 184 -30.75 -9.45 -7.71
N LEU A 185 -30.24 -9.97 -8.83
CA LEU A 185 -29.62 -9.17 -9.86
C LEU A 185 -30.74 -8.49 -10.68
N PRO A 186 -30.86 -7.15 -10.72
CA PRO A 186 -31.89 -6.51 -11.52
C PRO A 186 -31.64 -6.74 -13.02
N ILE A 187 -32.56 -7.42 -13.70
CA ILE A 187 -32.55 -7.61 -15.15
C ILE A 187 -33.68 -6.76 -15.74
N THR A 188 -33.39 -6.00 -16.78
CA THR A 188 -34.39 -5.17 -17.48
C THR A 188 -34.91 -5.93 -18.69
N ASP A 189 -36.22 -6.15 -18.77
CA ASP A 189 -36.88 -6.56 -20.00
C ASP A 189 -37.33 -5.32 -20.80
N THR A 190 -36.84 -5.20 -22.03
CA THR A 190 -37.15 -4.11 -22.95
C THR A 190 -38.40 -4.35 -23.81
N ARG A 191 -39.02 -5.54 -23.74
CA ARG A 191 -40.23 -5.90 -24.51
C ARG A 191 -41.51 -5.24 -24.00
N PHE A 192 -41.49 -4.54 -22.86
CA PHE A 192 -42.67 -3.89 -22.30
C PHE A 192 -43.08 -2.66 -23.12
N ILE A 193 -44.20 -2.77 -23.84
CA ILE A 193 -44.63 -1.84 -24.91
C ILE A 193 -45.10 -0.46 -24.38
N PHE A 194 -45.21 -0.24 -23.06
CA PHE A 194 -45.78 1.00 -22.49
C PHE A 194 -44.92 1.75 -21.44
N GLY A 195 -43.59 1.57 -21.40
CA GLY A 195 -42.68 2.48 -20.66
C GLY A 195 -41.48 1.80 -20.00
N ASN A 196 -40.32 2.48 -20.05
CA ASN A 196 -39.02 2.26 -19.34
C ASN A 196 -38.45 0.84 -19.12
N GLY A 197 -39.06 -0.22 -19.66
CA GLY A 197 -38.70 -1.61 -19.40
C GLY A 197 -39.13 -2.09 -18.01
N VAL A 198 -39.46 -3.38 -17.87
CA VAL A 198 -39.78 -3.97 -16.57
C VAL A 198 -38.49 -4.51 -15.95
N ILE A 199 -38.10 -3.96 -14.80
CA ILE A 199 -36.96 -4.48 -14.04
C ILE A 199 -37.46 -5.61 -13.14
N THR A 200 -37.04 -6.84 -13.45
CA THR A 200 -37.33 -8.01 -12.61
C THR A 200 -36.03 -8.57 -12.06
N PRO A 201 -35.90 -8.79 -10.73
CA PRO A 201 -34.68 -9.31 -10.14
C PRO A 201 -34.52 -10.81 -10.43
N ARG A 202 -33.34 -11.23 -10.89
CA ARG A 202 -32.92 -12.63 -11.02
C ARG A 202 -32.33 -13.15 -9.72
N ILE A 203 -32.70 -14.37 -9.34
CA ILE A 203 -32.40 -14.94 -8.03
C ILE A 203 -30.89 -14.99 -7.72
N ARG A 204 -30.53 -14.60 -6.48
CA ARG A 204 -29.18 -14.62 -5.91
C ARG A 204 -29.24 -15.21 -4.49
N VAL A 205 -29.26 -16.54 -4.41
CA VAL A 205 -29.61 -17.29 -3.18
C VAL A 205 -28.67 -16.98 -2.02
N PHE A 206 -27.36 -16.85 -2.25
CA PHE A 206 -26.39 -16.53 -1.19
C PHE A 206 -26.64 -15.16 -0.57
N GLN A 207 -26.86 -14.14 -1.38
CA GLN A 207 -27.15 -12.79 -0.90
C GLN A 207 -28.51 -12.75 -0.17
N ALA A 208 -29.50 -13.48 -0.68
CA ALA A 208 -30.81 -13.60 -0.02
C ALA A 208 -30.66 -14.26 1.36
N LEU A 209 -29.85 -15.32 1.47
CA LEU A 209 -29.55 -15.97 2.75
C LEU A 209 -28.83 -15.03 3.72
N ALA A 210 -27.81 -14.29 3.24
CA ALA A 210 -27.09 -13.31 4.05
C ALA A 210 -27.98 -12.17 4.58
N SER A 211 -29.05 -11.83 3.84
CA SER A 211 -30.03 -10.83 4.28
C SER A 211 -30.99 -11.33 5.38
N LEU A 212 -31.21 -12.65 5.46
CA LEU A 212 -32.08 -13.27 6.47
C LEU A 212 -31.31 -13.75 7.71
N THR A 213 -30.04 -14.11 7.54
CA THR A 213 -29.11 -14.49 8.60
C THR A 213 -27.74 -13.89 8.30
N PRO A 214 -27.19 -13.01 9.14
CA PRO A 214 -25.82 -12.53 8.96
C PRO A 214 -24.84 -13.71 9.08
N VAL A 215 -24.46 -14.29 7.95
CA VAL A 215 -23.34 -15.23 7.87
C VAL A 215 -22.06 -14.39 7.92
N THR A 216 -21.40 -14.37 9.07
CA THR A 216 -20.12 -13.68 9.23
C THR A 216 -18.99 -14.60 8.76
N SER A 217 -18.30 -14.26 7.69
CA SER A 217 -16.97 -14.82 7.45
C SER A 217 -16.02 -14.37 8.58
N PRO A 218 -15.22 -15.25 9.19
CA PRO A 218 -14.23 -14.85 10.18
C PRO A 218 -13.11 -14.01 9.53
N VAL A 219 -12.52 -13.09 10.29
CA VAL A 219 -11.29 -12.38 9.84
C VAL A 219 -10.17 -13.42 9.72
N PRO A 220 -9.45 -13.49 8.59
CA PRO A 220 -8.34 -14.41 8.43
C PRO A 220 -7.22 -14.16 9.45
N HIS A 221 -6.68 -15.22 10.04
CA HIS A 221 -5.49 -15.17 10.90
C HIS A 221 -4.37 -15.99 10.28
N THR A 222 -3.23 -15.37 10.00
CA THR A 222 -2.04 -16.02 9.45
C THR A 222 -1.07 -16.40 10.55
N VAL A 223 -0.50 -17.61 10.47
CA VAL A 223 0.44 -18.18 11.45
C VAL A 223 1.84 -18.34 10.85
N SER A 224 1.97 -18.92 9.66
CA SER A 224 3.27 -19.19 9.05
C SER A 224 3.25 -19.07 7.54
N LEU A 225 4.43 -18.81 6.95
CA LEU A 225 4.68 -18.71 5.52
C LEU A 225 5.87 -19.59 5.14
N THR A 226 5.70 -20.46 4.16
CA THR A 226 6.76 -21.39 3.70
C THR A 226 6.84 -21.43 2.17
N PRO A 227 8.02 -21.18 1.57
CA PRO A 227 9.23 -20.65 2.22
C PRO A 227 9.01 -19.20 2.71
N SER A 228 9.80 -18.75 3.68
CA SER A 228 9.73 -17.38 4.23
C SER A 228 10.75 -16.41 3.59
N HIS A 229 11.58 -16.90 2.67
CA HIS A 229 12.52 -16.08 1.91
C HIS A 229 12.79 -16.69 0.53
N ALA A 230 13.27 -15.88 -0.40
CA ALA A 230 13.80 -16.30 -1.69
C ALA A 230 14.78 -15.26 -2.24
N ARG A 231 15.60 -15.66 -3.20
CA ARG A 231 16.47 -14.72 -3.93
C ARG A 231 15.69 -13.95 -4.98
N ILE A 232 16.21 -12.78 -5.31
CA ILE A 232 15.71 -11.94 -6.40
C ILE A 232 15.58 -12.74 -7.73
N GLY A 233 14.42 -12.61 -8.38
CA GLY A 233 14.23 -12.99 -9.79
C GLY A 233 13.73 -14.41 -10.09
N THR A 234 13.45 -15.28 -9.12
CA THR A 234 12.92 -16.64 -9.39
C THR A 234 11.51 -16.82 -8.84
N ALA A 235 10.52 -17.06 -9.71
CA ALA A 235 9.14 -17.34 -9.29
C ALA A 235 9.05 -18.57 -8.35
N LEU A 236 8.12 -18.54 -7.40
CA LEU A 236 7.89 -19.65 -6.48
C LEU A 236 6.42 -19.76 -6.05
N THR A 237 6.07 -20.88 -5.43
CA THR A 237 4.81 -21.03 -4.70
C THR A 237 5.07 -20.88 -3.21
N VAL A 238 4.27 -20.04 -2.55
CA VAL A 238 4.26 -19.90 -1.09
C VAL A 238 3.04 -20.59 -0.50
N THR A 239 3.22 -21.24 0.64
CA THR A 239 2.16 -21.82 1.45
C THR A 239 1.95 -20.94 2.68
N VAL A 240 0.71 -20.50 2.90
CA VAL A 240 0.29 -19.70 4.06
C VAL A 240 -0.59 -20.56 4.95
N ASN A 241 -0.15 -20.81 6.18
CA ASN A 241 -0.93 -21.54 7.19
C ASN A 241 -1.57 -20.55 8.17
N GLY A 242 -2.76 -20.88 8.67
CA GLY A 242 -3.57 -19.99 9.50
C GLY A 242 -4.93 -20.56 9.87
N SER A 243 -5.90 -19.68 10.10
CA SER A 243 -7.29 -20.01 10.41
C SER A 243 -8.24 -18.94 9.87
N GLY A 244 -9.53 -19.28 9.77
CA GLY A 244 -10.54 -18.38 9.22
C GLY A 244 -10.45 -18.22 7.70
N PHE A 245 -9.76 -19.14 7.02
CA PHE A 245 -9.72 -19.16 5.56
C PHE A 245 -10.96 -19.85 4.99
N ASN A 246 -11.36 -19.45 3.80
CA ASN A 246 -12.43 -20.10 3.04
C ASN A 246 -12.11 -20.02 1.54
N ALA A 247 -13.01 -20.54 0.70
CA ALA A 247 -12.83 -20.56 -0.75
C ALA A 247 -12.67 -19.17 -1.41
N LEU A 248 -12.96 -18.09 -0.68
CA LEU A 248 -12.82 -16.71 -1.15
C LEU A 248 -11.56 -16.01 -0.61
N SER A 249 -10.78 -16.67 0.24
CA SER A 249 -9.55 -16.11 0.80
C SER A 249 -8.45 -16.02 -0.25
N VAL A 250 -7.80 -14.86 -0.36
CA VAL A 250 -6.69 -14.61 -1.28
C VAL A 250 -5.45 -14.14 -0.54
N VAL A 251 -4.28 -14.68 -0.90
CA VAL A 251 -2.99 -14.19 -0.44
C VAL A 251 -2.68 -12.88 -1.15
N ARG A 252 -2.23 -11.88 -0.39
CA ARG A 252 -1.80 -10.57 -0.87
C ARG A 252 -0.31 -10.37 -0.64
N TRP A 253 0.40 -10.12 -1.72
CA TRP A 253 1.82 -9.78 -1.75
C TRP A 253 1.97 -8.27 -1.85
N ASN A 254 2.54 -7.63 -0.83
CA ASN A 254 2.61 -6.16 -0.74
C ASN A 254 1.25 -5.47 -0.96
N GLY A 255 0.18 -6.07 -0.41
CA GLY A 255 -1.20 -5.58 -0.55
C GLY A 255 -1.92 -5.98 -1.84
N ALA A 256 -1.24 -6.53 -2.85
CA ALA A 256 -1.86 -6.95 -4.11
C ALA A 256 -2.17 -8.46 -4.11
N SER A 257 -3.38 -8.85 -4.52
CA SER A 257 -3.79 -10.26 -4.55
C SER A 257 -2.94 -11.07 -5.55
N ARG A 258 -2.65 -12.31 -5.18
CA ARG A 258 -1.98 -13.30 -6.04
C ARG A 258 -2.91 -14.48 -6.29
N PRO A 259 -2.79 -15.19 -7.42
CA PRO A 259 -3.53 -16.43 -7.66
C PRO A 259 -3.37 -17.35 -6.45
N THR A 260 -4.48 -17.68 -5.82
CA THR A 260 -4.51 -18.39 -4.53
C THR A 260 -5.45 -19.57 -4.63
N THR A 261 -4.99 -20.72 -4.14
CA THR A 261 -5.80 -21.93 -3.99
C THR A 261 -5.99 -22.19 -2.49
N ALA A 262 -7.24 -22.26 -2.05
CA ALA A 262 -7.55 -22.74 -0.70
C ALA A 262 -7.53 -24.26 -0.68
N LEU A 263 -6.63 -24.85 0.10
CA LEU A 263 -6.56 -26.30 0.27
C LEU A 263 -7.54 -26.77 1.35
N ASP A 264 -7.67 -25.97 2.42
CA ASP A 264 -8.62 -26.17 3.51
C ASP A 264 -8.87 -24.83 4.25
N THR A 265 -9.57 -24.87 5.39
CA THR A 265 -9.89 -23.67 6.19
C THR A 265 -8.72 -23.04 6.94
N GLY A 266 -7.53 -23.64 6.87
CA GLY A 266 -6.29 -23.19 7.51
C GLY A 266 -5.08 -23.12 6.57
N THR A 267 -5.18 -23.52 5.32
CA THR A 267 -4.05 -23.59 4.39
C THR A 267 -4.38 -22.99 3.03
N LEU A 268 -3.57 -22.01 2.60
CA LEU A 268 -3.62 -21.41 1.26
C LEU A 268 -2.28 -21.62 0.53
N GLN A 269 -2.32 -21.78 -0.78
CA GLN A 269 -1.15 -21.72 -1.65
C GLN A 269 -1.28 -20.56 -2.63
N ALA A 270 -0.21 -19.80 -2.83
CA ALA A 270 -0.18 -18.70 -3.79
C ALA A 270 1.09 -18.69 -4.64
N THR A 271 0.93 -18.36 -5.92
CA THR A 271 2.05 -18.24 -6.86
C THR A 271 2.59 -16.81 -6.86
N ILE A 272 3.89 -16.67 -6.60
CA ILE A 272 4.63 -15.40 -6.60
C ILE A 272 5.51 -15.35 -7.85
N ALA A 273 5.32 -14.33 -8.67
CA ALA A 273 6.04 -14.20 -9.93
C ALA A 273 7.49 -13.73 -9.73
N ALA A 274 8.37 -13.99 -10.68
CA ALA A 274 9.75 -13.47 -10.64
C ALA A 274 9.82 -11.94 -10.54
N THR A 275 8.85 -11.24 -11.14
CA THR A 275 8.71 -9.78 -11.07
C THR A 275 8.36 -9.27 -9.68
N ASP A 276 7.65 -10.06 -8.88
CA ASP A 276 7.33 -9.74 -7.48
C ASP A 276 8.56 -9.83 -6.55
N LEU A 277 9.63 -10.43 -7.06
CA LEU A 277 10.91 -10.60 -6.39
C LEU A 277 12.01 -9.72 -6.97
N ALA A 278 11.67 -8.69 -7.75
CA ALA A 278 12.65 -7.87 -8.48
C ALA A 278 13.44 -6.87 -7.60
N THR A 279 13.17 -6.78 -6.29
CA THR A 279 13.85 -5.83 -5.40
C THR A 279 14.17 -6.48 -4.06
N VAL A 280 15.43 -6.38 -3.63
CA VAL A 280 15.91 -6.88 -2.34
C VAL A 280 15.21 -6.14 -1.20
N GLY A 281 14.79 -6.86 -0.16
CA GLY A 281 14.12 -6.28 0.98
C GLY A 281 13.14 -7.23 1.65
N THR A 282 12.28 -6.70 2.52
CA THR A 282 11.20 -7.48 3.15
C THR A 282 9.85 -7.08 2.55
N VAL A 283 9.01 -8.08 2.27
CA VAL A 283 7.67 -7.90 1.72
C VAL A 283 6.62 -8.36 2.73
N PRO A 284 5.59 -7.55 3.03
CA PRO A 284 4.48 -7.99 3.84
C PRO A 284 3.56 -8.91 3.02
N VAL A 285 3.23 -10.06 3.59
CA VAL A 285 2.28 -11.05 3.06
C VAL A 285 1.07 -11.13 3.98
N THR A 286 -0.13 -10.93 3.44
CA THR A 286 -1.39 -10.97 4.19
C THR A 286 -2.40 -11.89 3.49
N VAL A 287 -3.47 -12.27 4.18
CA VAL A 287 -4.63 -12.97 3.60
C VAL A 287 -5.84 -12.07 3.70
N PHE A 288 -6.62 -11.97 2.63
CA PHE A 288 -7.86 -11.20 2.59
C PHE A 288 -9.06 -12.08 2.26
N THR A 289 -10.15 -11.94 3.02
CA THR A 289 -11.46 -12.56 2.73
C THR A 289 -12.51 -11.46 2.53
N PRO A 290 -13.30 -11.48 1.43
CA PRO A 290 -14.31 -10.47 1.12
C PRO A 290 -15.56 -10.56 2.01
N ALA A 291 -16.31 -9.45 2.08
CA ALA A 291 -17.59 -9.32 2.80
C ALA A 291 -18.71 -10.25 2.26
N PRO A 292 -19.73 -10.62 3.06
CA PRO A 292 -20.01 -10.20 4.46
C PRO A 292 -19.23 -10.98 5.52
N GLY A 293 -18.69 -10.25 6.52
CA GLY A 293 -17.61 -10.73 7.39
C GLY A 293 -16.29 -10.87 6.63
N GLY A 294 -15.17 -11.12 7.32
CA GLY A 294 -13.84 -11.18 6.72
C GLY A 294 -13.02 -9.92 6.98
N GLY A 295 -11.99 -9.68 6.19
CA GLY A 295 -11.00 -8.63 6.44
C GLY A 295 -9.61 -9.06 5.98
N THR A 296 -8.61 -8.26 6.32
CA THR A 296 -7.19 -8.58 6.07
C THR A 296 -6.55 -9.10 7.35
N SER A 297 -5.79 -10.18 7.26
CA SER A 297 -5.00 -10.71 8.37
C SER A 297 -3.90 -9.74 8.79
N THR A 298 -3.26 -10.02 9.93
CA THR A 298 -1.92 -9.49 10.22
C THR A 298 -0.91 -9.89 9.14
N SER A 299 0.17 -9.14 8.98
CA SER A 299 1.19 -9.46 7.98
C SER A 299 2.22 -10.46 8.50
N LEU A 300 2.57 -11.43 7.66
CA LEU A 300 3.83 -12.17 7.75
C LEU A 300 4.90 -11.45 6.91
N SER A 301 6.16 -11.63 7.24
CA SER A 301 7.28 -11.07 6.47
C SER A 301 7.89 -12.15 5.58
N PHE A 302 8.12 -11.79 4.31
CA PHE A 302 8.93 -12.57 3.38
C PHE A 302 10.20 -11.79 3.04
N THR A 303 11.37 -12.44 3.08
CA THR A 303 12.65 -11.78 2.77
C THR A 303 13.10 -12.09 1.33
N ILE A 304 13.44 -11.05 0.58
CA ILE A 304 14.05 -11.14 -0.75
C ILE A 304 15.56 -10.91 -0.60
N ASP A 305 16.34 -11.98 -0.78
CA ASP A 305 17.79 -11.96 -0.56
C ASP A 305 18.57 -11.37 -1.75
N PRO A 306 19.67 -10.64 -1.50
CA PRO A 306 20.55 -10.13 -2.56
C PRO A 306 21.29 -11.26 -3.32
N PRO A 307 21.80 -10.97 -4.54
CA PRO A 307 22.65 -11.90 -5.28
C PRO A 307 24.01 -12.09 -4.58
N PRO A 308 24.76 -13.17 -4.90
CA PRO A 308 26.11 -13.38 -4.37
C PRO A 308 27.08 -12.30 -4.87
N SER A 309 28.08 -11.94 -4.04
CA SER A 309 29.12 -10.98 -4.39
C SER A 309 30.50 -11.40 -3.87
N LEU A 310 31.56 -10.97 -4.55
CA LEU A 310 32.95 -11.22 -4.17
C LEU A 310 33.71 -9.91 -3.89
N THR A 311 34.48 -9.85 -2.81
CA THR A 311 35.37 -8.72 -2.48
C THR A 311 36.81 -9.18 -2.31
N ILE A 312 37.78 -8.28 -2.55
CA ILE A 312 39.22 -8.53 -2.44
C ILE A 312 39.86 -7.60 -1.40
N SER A 313 41.01 -7.97 -0.84
CA SER A 313 41.78 -7.16 0.12
C SER A 313 42.67 -6.09 -0.50
N ALA A 314 43.20 -6.30 -1.71
CA ALA A 314 44.09 -5.35 -2.38
C ALA A 314 43.91 -5.35 -3.90
N ALA A 315 43.91 -4.15 -4.49
CA ALA A 315 43.82 -3.97 -5.94
C ALA A 315 45.16 -4.22 -6.67
N THR A 316 46.29 -4.25 -5.94
CA THR A 316 47.61 -4.51 -6.51
C THR A 316 48.48 -5.29 -5.53
N VAL A 317 49.15 -6.34 -6.01
CA VAL A 317 50.02 -7.20 -5.20
C VAL A 317 51.34 -7.51 -5.92
N ALA A 318 52.34 -7.96 -5.15
CA ALA A 318 53.59 -8.47 -5.71
C ALA A 318 53.38 -9.86 -6.35
N PRO A 319 54.21 -10.26 -7.34
CA PRO A 319 54.28 -11.63 -7.81
C PRO A 319 54.38 -12.64 -6.66
N GLY A 320 53.46 -13.61 -6.60
CA GLY A 320 53.46 -14.65 -5.57
C GLY A 320 52.96 -14.23 -4.18
N ALA A 321 52.46 -13.00 -4.01
CA ALA A 321 51.90 -12.55 -2.74
C ALA A 321 50.53 -13.19 -2.45
N ALA A 322 50.15 -13.25 -1.16
CA ALA A 322 48.83 -13.70 -0.74
C ALA A 322 47.80 -12.58 -0.91
N GLU A 323 46.64 -12.92 -1.46
CA GLU A 323 45.46 -12.07 -1.61
C GLU A 323 44.27 -12.75 -0.94
N THR A 324 43.37 -11.99 -0.32
CA THR A 324 42.14 -12.56 0.25
C THR A 324 40.92 -12.25 -0.60
N VAL A 325 40.02 -13.22 -0.73
CA VAL A 325 38.74 -13.09 -1.41
C VAL A 325 37.61 -13.48 -0.46
N THR A 326 36.58 -12.65 -0.35
CA THR A 326 35.42 -12.91 0.49
C THR A 326 34.16 -13.06 -0.35
N LEU A 327 33.45 -14.16 -0.15
CA LEU A 327 32.11 -14.39 -0.67
C LEU A 327 31.09 -13.88 0.35
N LEU A 328 30.10 -13.15 -0.15
CA LEU A 328 28.89 -12.75 0.56
C LEU A 328 27.68 -13.27 -0.22
N ASN A 329 26.64 -13.68 0.50
CA ASN A 329 25.36 -14.15 -0.05
C ASN A 329 25.48 -15.34 -1.04
N GLY A 330 26.47 -16.21 -0.89
CA GLY A 330 26.67 -17.44 -1.68
C GLY A 330 25.49 -18.42 -1.61
N PHE A 331 25.36 -19.33 -2.58
CA PHE A 331 24.19 -20.22 -2.69
C PHE A 331 24.14 -21.33 -1.64
N GLY A 332 25.29 -21.69 -1.04
CA GLY A 332 25.37 -22.74 -0.01
C GLY A 332 25.34 -24.16 -0.57
N GLY A 333 25.47 -24.34 -1.88
CA GLY A 333 25.59 -25.63 -2.53
C GLY A 333 26.95 -26.28 -2.26
N ALA A 334 26.96 -27.58 -1.98
CA ALA A 334 28.19 -28.32 -1.72
C ALA A 334 29.18 -28.33 -2.90
N THR A 335 28.67 -28.12 -4.12
CA THR A 335 29.41 -28.13 -5.39
C THR A 335 29.55 -26.73 -6.00
N ASP A 336 29.22 -25.68 -5.26
CA ASP A 336 29.57 -24.32 -5.65
C ASP A 336 31.08 -24.15 -5.55
N TRP A 337 31.69 -23.46 -6.49
CA TRP A 337 33.15 -23.32 -6.55
C TRP A 337 33.59 -21.91 -6.92
N LEU A 338 34.72 -21.52 -6.34
CA LEU A 338 35.40 -20.25 -6.56
C LEU A 338 36.66 -20.50 -7.37
N ALA A 339 36.91 -19.68 -8.38
CA ALA A 339 38.06 -19.79 -9.26
C ALA A 339 38.86 -18.48 -9.32
N LEU A 340 40.18 -18.56 -9.41
CA LEU A 340 41.06 -17.45 -9.78
C LEU A 340 41.40 -17.57 -11.27
N ALA A 341 41.21 -16.52 -12.04
CA ALA A 341 41.48 -16.51 -13.48
C ALA A 341 42.12 -15.20 -13.92
N ALA A 342 42.81 -15.22 -15.07
CA ALA A 342 43.22 -13.99 -15.74
C ALA A 342 41.98 -13.23 -16.23
N THR A 343 41.98 -11.90 -16.09
CA THR A 343 40.87 -11.06 -16.56
C THR A 343 40.67 -11.26 -18.06
N GLY A 344 39.43 -11.50 -18.48
CA GLY A 344 39.08 -11.77 -19.88
C GLY A 344 39.27 -13.21 -20.37
N ALA A 345 39.83 -14.12 -19.57
CA ALA A 345 39.92 -15.54 -19.94
C ALA A 345 38.52 -16.20 -19.98
N PRO A 346 38.28 -17.22 -20.84
CA PRO A 346 37.03 -17.99 -20.87
C PRO A 346 36.65 -18.57 -19.50
N ASP A 347 35.36 -18.81 -19.25
CA ASP A 347 34.86 -19.26 -17.94
C ASP A 347 35.38 -20.65 -17.54
N SER A 348 35.70 -21.47 -18.53
CA SER A 348 36.33 -22.77 -18.38
C SER A 348 37.85 -22.72 -18.10
N SER A 349 38.46 -21.53 -18.16
CA SER A 349 39.89 -21.34 -17.90
C SER A 349 40.11 -20.66 -16.56
N TYR A 350 40.83 -21.34 -15.68
CA TYR A 350 41.20 -20.86 -14.35
C TYR A 350 42.60 -21.34 -13.98
N LEU A 351 43.24 -20.61 -13.09
CA LEU A 351 44.57 -20.91 -12.57
C LEU A 351 44.51 -21.74 -11.30
N GLN A 352 43.53 -21.45 -10.45
CA GLN A 352 43.28 -22.13 -9.18
C GLN A 352 41.78 -22.17 -8.93
N TYR A 353 41.31 -23.17 -8.18
CA TYR A 353 39.92 -23.25 -7.76
C TYR A 353 39.76 -23.92 -6.39
N VAL A 354 38.61 -23.69 -5.75
CA VAL A 354 38.21 -24.32 -4.49
C VAL A 354 36.69 -24.46 -4.41
N TYR A 355 36.19 -25.56 -3.83
CA TYR A 355 34.78 -25.67 -3.47
C TYR A 355 34.44 -24.77 -2.28
N VAL A 356 33.31 -24.07 -2.38
CA VAL A 356 32.85 -23.11 -1.37
C VAL A 356 32.45 -23.83 -0.08
N GLY A 357 31.71 -24.93 -0.21
CA GLY A 357 31.29 -25.82 0.88
C GLY A 357 29.78 -25.77 1.18
N THR A 358 29.26 -26.86 1.76
CA THR A 358 27.83 -27.02 2.09
C THR A 358 27.37 -25.96 3.09
N ASN A 359 26.23 -25.31 2.80
CA ASN A 359 25.61 -24.25 3.60
C ASN A 359 26.49 -23.01 3.81
N VAL A 360 27.56 -22.84 3.02
CA VAL A 360 28.42 -21.65 3.11
C VAL A 360 27.84 -20.55 2.22
N THR A 361 27.24 -19.55 2.85
CA THR A 361 26.77 -18.32 2.19
C THR A 361 27.72 -17.15 2.37
N THR A 362 28.62 -17.20 3.37
CA THR A 362 29.66 -16.18 3.60
C THR A 362 30.95 -16.84 4.06
N ARG A 363 32.08 -16.52 3.43
CA ARG A 363 33.42 -17.03 3.80
C ARG A 363 34.53 -16.23 3.12
N THR A 364 35.69 -16.18 3.77
CA THR A 364 36.93 -15.62 3.21
C THR A 364 37.95 -16.73 2.94
N TRP A 365 38.65 -16.63 1.82
CA TRP A 365 39.79 -17.48 1.45
C TRP A 365 41.03 -16.62 1.25
N THR A 366 42.20 -17.17 1.56
CA THR A 366 43.50 -16.61 1.23
C THR A 366 44.09 -17.40 0.07
N VAL A 367 44.48 -16.72 -1.00
CA VAL A 367 44.91 -17.30 -2.27
C VAL A 367 46.25 -16.70 -2.68
N THR A 368 47.21 -17.55 -3.06
CA THR A 368 48.51 -17.08 -3.56
C THR A 368 48.37 -16.63 -5.00
N MET A 369 48.69 -15.37 -5.27
CA MET A 369 48.54 -14.76 -6.60
C MET A 369 49.66 -15.21 -7.56
N PRO A 370 49.43 -15.18 -8.88
CA PRO A 370 50.41 -15.64 -9.86
C PRO A 370 51.70 -14.83 -9.81
N THR A 371 52.82 -15.45 -10.18
CA THR A 371 54.11 -14.76 -10.30
C THR A 371 54.26 -14.00 -11.63
N THR A 372 53.35 -14.23 -12.57
CA THR A 372 53.30 -13.52 -13.85
C THR A 372 52.63 -12.16 -13.66
N GLN A 373 53.22 -11.12 -14.25
CA GLN A 373 52.62 -9.78 -14.24
C GLN A 373 51.32 -9.78 -15.07
N GLY A 374 50.26 -9.15 -14.55
CA GLY A 374 48.98 -9.11 -15.24
C GLY A 374 47.81 -8.78 -14.33
N THR A 375 46.60 -8.81 -14.88
CA THR A 375 45.34 -8.57 -14.18
C THR A 375 44.55 -9.86 -14.01
N TYR A 376 44.04 -10.08 -12.80
CA TYR A 376 43.34 -11.31 -12.41
C TYR A 376 42.02 -10.99 -11.69
N GLU A 377 41.11 -11.96 -11.66
CA GLU A 377 39.80 -11.84 -11.00
C GLU A 377 39.38 -13.17 -10.37
N PHE A 378 38.56 -13.10 -9.32
CA PHE A 378 37.91 -14.27 -8.73
C PHE A 378 36.49 -14.42 -9.29
N ARG A 379 36.06 -15.66 -9.56
CA ARG A 379 34.77 -15.98 -10.17
C ARG A 379 34.05 -17.04 -9.34
N LEU A 380 32.78 -16.83 -9.04
CA LEU A 380 31.91 -17.80 -8.36
C LEU A 380 31.06 -18.54 -9.40
N TYR A 381 31.00 -19.86 -9.28
CA TYR A 381 30.19 -20.73 -10.12
C TYR A 381 29.31 -21.65 -9.27
N PRO A 382 27.99 -21.73 -9.56
CA PRO A 382 27.11 -22.63 -8.84
C PRO A 382 27.14 -24.06 -9.41
N ASN A 383 26.91 -25.05 -8.56
CA ASN A 383 26.56 -26.43 -8.94
C ASN A 383 27.47 -27.11 -10.00
N ASN A 384 28.80 -27.03 -9.87
CA ASN A 384 29.76 -27.52 -10.88
C ASN A 384 29.57 -26.96 -12.31
N GLY A 385 28.81 -25.89 -12.48
CA GLY A 385 28.64 -25.21 -13.75
C GLY A 385 29.81 -24.28 -14.08
N TYR A 386 29.78 -23.71 -15.29
CA TYR A 386 30.71 -22.66 -15.75
C TYR A 386 30.01 -21.32 -16.01
N THR A 387 28.77 -21.15 -15.54
CA THR A 387 28.06 -19.87 -15.63
C THR A 387 28.37 -19.03 -14.41
N ARG A 388 29.01 -17.86 -14.60
CA ARG A 388 29.39 -16.98 -13.49
C ARG A 388 28.16 -16.50 -12.73
N ALA A 389 28.19 -16.68 -11.41
CA ALA A 389 27.23 -16.09 -10.49
C ALA A 389 27.72 -14.76 -9.89
N ALA A 390 29.04 -14.58 -9.76
CA ALA A 390 29.66 -13.34 -9.30
C ALA A 390 31.11 -13.26 -9.78
N THR A 391 31.63 -12.03 -9.95
CA THR A 391 33.03 -11.73 -10.26
C THR A 391 33.55 -10.68 -9.28
N SER A 392 34.77 -10.83 -8.79
CA SER A 392 35.40 -9.83 -7.92
C SER A 392 35.87 -8.60 -8.71
N PRO A 393 36.22 -7.49 -8.05
CA PRO A 393 37.11 -6.48 -8.64
C PRO A 393 38.44 -7.11 -9.10
N THR A 394 39.12 -6.45 -10.03
CA THR A 394 40.39 -6.91 -10.60
C THR A 394 41.57 -6.70 -9.64
N VAL A 395 42.46 -7.69 -9.57
CA VAL A 395 43.74 -7.64 -8.85
C VAL A 395 44.89 -7.52 -9.86
N THR A 396 45.73 -6.50 -9.74
CA THR A 396 46.92 -6.31 -10.59
C THR A 396 48.17 -6.87 -9.93
N VAL A 397 48.90 -7.76 -10.59
CA VAL A 397 50.22 -8.23 -10.14
C VAL A 397 51.30 -7.37 -10.78
N SER A 398 52.19 -6.74 -9.99
CA SER A 398 53.23 -5.81 -10.48
C SER A 398 54.57 -5.91 -9.72
N THR A 399 55.69 -5.75 -10.43
CA THR A 399 57.07 -5.79 -9.88
C THR A 399 57.61 -4.41 -9.44
N SER A 400 56.97 -3.30 -9.83
CA SER A 400 57.37 -1.94 -9.44
C SER A 400 56.50 -1.43 -8.28
N LEU A 401 56.75 -1.89 -7.06
CA LEU A 401 55.98 -1.46 -5.88
C LEU A 401 56.73 -0.36 -5.12
N ASN A 402 56.07 0.76 -4.84
CA ASN A 402 56.54 1.73 -3.86
C ASN A 402 56.63 1.04 -2.48
N PRO A 403 57.67 1.31 -1.66
CA PRO A 403 57.72 0.79 -0.30
C PRO A 403 56.58 1.37 0.55
N PRO A 404 55.96 0.60 1.45
CA PRO A 404 55.00 1.14 2.42
C PRO A 404 55.66 2.19 3.32
N PRO A 405 55.07 3.39 3.47
CA PRO A 405 55.64 4.41 4.33
C PRO A 405 55.46 4.05 5.81
N VAL A 406 56.49 4.30 6.62
CA VAL A 406 56.45 4.18 8.08
C VAL A 406 56.74 5.55 8.68
N LEU A 407 55.80 6.10 9.44
CA LEU A 407 55.97 7.36 10.17
C LEU A 407 56.35 7.05 11.63
N THR A 408 57.46 7.60 12.12
CA THR A 408 57.99 7.28 13.45
C THR A 408 57.91 8.44 14.43
N SER A 409 58.09 9.69 13.99
CA SER A 409 58.02 10.85 14.87
C SER A 409 57.68 12.15 14.13
N LEU A 410 57.26 13.14 14.92
CA LEU A 410 56.86 14.48 14.49
C LEU A 410 57.71 15.53 15.22
N SER A 411 58.09 16.61 14.53
CA SER A 411 58.73 17.77 15.15
C SER A 411 58.19 19.07 14.54
N PRO A 412 57.60 19.99 15.33
CA PRO A 412 57.34 19.89 16.77
C PRO A 412 56.43 18.70 17.14
N THR A 413 56.35 18.34 18.42
CA THR A 413 55.55 17.20 18.90
C THR A 413 54.10 17.57 19.26
N GLN A 414 53.77 18.86 19.35
CA GLN A 414 52.44 19.40 19.64
C GLN A 414 52.27 20.82 19.08
N GLY A 415 51.03 21.30 19.01
CA GLY A 415 50.67 22.67 18.63
C GLY A 415 49.63 23.27 19.59
N PHE A 416 49.48 24.59 19.58
CA PHE A 416 48.49 25.30 20.40
C PHE A 416 47.27 25.70 19.58
N ALA A 417 46.08 25.46 20.11
CA ALA A 417 44.83 25.87 19.49
C ALA A 417 44.81 27.40 19.26
N GLY A 418 44.57 27.84 18.03
CA GLY A 418 44.59 29.25 17.62
C GLY A 418 45.98 29.84 17.38
N GLY A 419 47.03 29.01 17.36
CA GLY A 419 48.40 29.43 17.07
C GLY A 419 48.65 29.82 15.61
N GLY A 420 49.83 30.38 15.34
CA GLY A 420 50.28 30.72 13.98
C GLY A 420 50.65 29.48 13.15
N ALA A 421 50.70 29.63 11.82
CA ALA A 421 51.15 28.58 10.91
C ALA A 421 52.61 28.18 11.17
N PHE A 422 52.95 26.91 10.97
CA PHE A 422 54.29 26.36 11.19
C PHE A 422 54.60 25.20 10.22
N THR A 423 55.88 24.85 10.08
CA THR A 423 56.32 23.67 9.33
C THR A 423 56.47 22.48 10.27
N LEU A 424 55.80 21.37 9.94
CA LEU A 424 55.90 20.11 10.65
C LEU A 424 56.87 19.18 9.91
N THR A 425 57.89 18.67 10.61
CA THR A 425 58.79 17.65 10.10
C THR A 425 58.27 16.26 10.46
N LEU A 426 58.12 15.39 9.46
CA LEU A 426 57.67 14.00 9.58
C LEU A 426 58.88 13.09 9.35
N ASN A 427 59.31 12.36 10.38
CA ASN A 427 60.43 11.42 10.28
C ASN A 427 59.93 9.98 10.17
N GLY A 428 60.58 9.18 9.33
CA GLY A 428 60.09 7.85 9.01
C GLY A 428 61.03 7.05 8.10
N ASN A 429 60.46 6.08 7.38
CA ASN A 429 61.13 5.26 6.36
C ASN A 429 60.15 4.97 5.22
N GLY A 430 60.66 4.55 4.04
CA GLY A 430 59.81 4.16 2.91
C GLY A 430 59.12 5.33 2.23
N PHE A 431 59.62 6.56 2.41
CA PHE A 431 59.13 7.72 1.68
C PHE A 431 59.74 7.76 0.29
N SER A 432 58.97 8.21 -0.70
CA SER A 432 59.40 8.44 -2.07
C SER A 432 59.10 9.89 -2.47
N PRO A 433 59.60 10.38 -3.62
CA PRO A 433 59.26 11.72 -4.11
C PRO A 433 57.76 11.96 -4.33
N SER A 434 56.93 10.90 -4.38
CA SER A 434 55.48 10.98 -4.49
C SER A 434 54.74 10.86 -3.14
N SER A 435 55.45 10.69 -2.03
CA SER A 435 54.85 10.66 -0.69
C SER A 435 54.37 12.04 -0.24
N PHE A 436 53.21 12.10 0.41
CA PHE A 436 52.68 13.34 0.99
C PHE A 436 52.06 13.11 2.38
N ALA A 437 52.06 14.15 3.20
CA ALA A 437 51.49 14.14 4.54
C ALA A 437 49.96 14.30 4.51
N MET A 438 49.30 13.56 5.40
CA MET A 438 47.87 13.59 5.65
C MET A 438 47.61 14.15 7.04
N TRP A 439 46.79 15.19 7.11
CA TRP A 439 46.29 15.80 8.34
C TRP A 439 44.80 15.54 8.46
N ASN A 440 44.39 14.71 9.42
CA ASN A 440 42.99 14.26 9.58
C ASN A 440 42.40 13.68 8.28
N GLY A 441 43.22 12.91 7.55
CA GLY A 441 42.81 12.30 6.28
C GLY A 441 42.79 13.25 5.07
N THR A 442 43.21 14.51 5.22
CA THR A 442 43.31 15.47 4.11
C THR A 442 44.77 15.79 3.80
N THR A 443 45.13 15.93 2.53
CA THR A 443 46.51 16.18 2.11
C THR A 443 46.99 17.57 2.56
N ARG A 444 48.29 17.70 2.88
CA ARG A 444 48.94 19.00 3.10
C ARG A 444 50.09 19.20 2.13
N PRO A 445 50.39 20.45 1.72
CA PRO A 445 51.58 20.75 0.93
C PRO A 445 52.81 20.14 1.60
N THR A 446 53.43 19.18 0.91
CA THR A 446 54.51 18.35 1.44
C THR A 446 55.72 18.49 0.56
N THR A 447 56.87 18.75 1.18
CA THR A 447 58.18 18.73 0.52
C THR A 447 58.87 17.42 0.87
N PHE A 448 59.24 16.65 -0.15
CA PHE A 448 60.10 15.49 0.02
C PHE A 448 61.51 15.95 0.38
N VAL A 449 62.02 15.50 1.52
CA VAL A 449 63.40 15.80 1.96
C VAL A 449 64.30 14.61 1.67
N SER A 450 63.89 13.41 2.08
CA SER A 450 64.61 12.16 1.83
C SER A 450 63.67 10.96 1.99
N ALA A 451 64.17 9.75 1.72
CA ALA A 451 63.43 8.51 1.97
C ALA A 451 63.03 8.29 3.44
N THR A 452 63.53 9.14 4.36
CA THR A 452 63.27 9.08 5.80
C THR A 452 62.71 10.37 6.39
N SER A 453 62.50 11.43 5.59
CA SER A 453 61.99 12.70 6.10
C SER A 453 61.12 13.45 5.07
N LEU A 454 60.02 14.02 5.56
CA LEU A 454 59.14 14.95 4.82
C LEU A 454 58.93 16.21 5.67
N GLN A 455 58.62 17.33 5.01
CA GLN A 455 58.14 18.54 5.67
C GLN A 455 56.76 18.91 5.16
N ALA A 456 55.82 19.20 6.07
CA ALA A 456 54.45 19.58 5.76
C ALA A 456 54.12 20.96 6.32
N ALA A 457 53.45 21.79 5.52
CA ALA A 457 52.96 23.09 5.98
C ALA A 457 51.65 22.93 6.77
N ILE A 458 51.65 23.33 8.05
CA ILE A 458 50.47 23.35 8.92
C ILE A 458 50.01 24.80 9.07
N THR A 459 48.76 25.06 8.69
CA THR A 459 48.16 26.39 8.68
C THR A 459 47.57 26.76 10.04
N ALA A 460 47.32 28.05 10.28
CA ALA A 460 46.62 28.50 11.50
C ALA A 460 45.21 27.87 11.63
N SER A 461 44.54 27.58 10.52
CA SER A 461 43.25 26.87 10.51
C SER A 461 43.37 25.39 10.91
N ASP A 462 44.49 24.74 10.61
CA ASP A 462 44.70 23.32 10.94
C ASP A 462 44.76 23.06 12.45
N ILE A 463 45.10 24.10 13.21
CA ILE A 463 45.19 24.10 14.67
C ILE A 463 44.20 25.10 15.29
N ALA A 464 43.06 25.40 14.66
CA ALA A 464 42.13 26.41 15.18
C ALA A 464 41.46 26.01 16.53
N SER A 465 41.36 24.71 16.82
CA SER A 465 40.66 24.16 17.98
C SER A 465 41.47 23.08 18.69
N VAL A 466 41.28 22.96 20.01
CA VAL A 466 41.88 21.90 20.83
C VAL A 466 41.43 20.53 20.35
N GLY A 467 42.33 19.57 20.32
CA GLY A 467 42.06 18.20 19.94
C GLY A 467 43.34 17.43 19.65
N THR A 468 43.21 16.35 18.89
CA THR A 468 44.35 15.59 18.39
C THR A 468 44.22 15.52 16.88
N ALA A 469 45.27 15.93 16.17
CA ALA A 469 45.35 15.69 14.75
C ALA A 469 45.96 14.30 14.48
N SER A 470 45.27 13.54 13.64
CA SER A 470 45.80 12.28 13.11
C SER A 470 46.73 12.59 11.94
N VAL A 471 48.03 12.35 12.12
CA VAL A 471 49.04 12.57 11.08
C VAL A 471 49.50 11.23 10.52
N SER A 472 49.47 11.08 9.20
CA SER A 472 50.05 9.92 8.51
C SER A 472 50.73 10.35 7.22
N VAL A 473 51.53 9.45 6.63
CA VAL A 473 52.13 9.64 5.31
C VAL A 473 51.46 8.68 4.34
N GLN A 474 51.04 9.19 3.18
CA GLN A 474 50.53 8.38 2.10
C GLN A 474 51.55 8.34 0.95
N THR A 475 51.88 7.13 0.50
CA THR A 475 52.64 6.87 -0.72
C THR A 475 51.69 6.22 -1.74
N PRO A 476 51.46 6.83 -2.92
CA PRO A 476 50.55 6.29 -3.94
C PRO A 476 50.91 4.89 -4.43
N ALA A 477 49.92 4.16 -4.95
CA ALA A 477 50.12 2.91 -5.69
C ALA A 477 50.90 3.15 -7.01
N PRO A 478 51.52 2.13 -7.65
CA PRO A 478 51.57 0.70 -7.26
C PRO A 478 52.42 0.45 -6.02
N GLY A 479 51.96 -0.43 -5.11
CA GLY A 479 52.54 -0.63 -3.78
C GLY A 479 52.10 0.45 -2.79
N GLY A 480 53.06 1.06 -2.10
CA GLY A 480 52.85 2.20 -1.22
C GLY A 480 51.92 1.86 -0.06
N GLY A 481 51.02 2.78 0.26
CA GLY A 481 50.07 2.65 1.36
C GLY A 481 50.04 3.89 2.24
N THR A 482 49.29 3.80 3.32
CA THR A 482 49.26 4.84 4.36
C THR A 482 50.00 4.32 5.58
N SER A 483 50.90 5.12 6.14
CA SER A 483 51.58 4.77 7.38
C SER A 483 50.58 4.62 8.52
N ALA A 484 51.00 3.99 9.62
CA ALA A 484 50.28 4.16 10.89
C ALA A 484 50.17 5.65 11.24
N VAL A 485 49.08 6.00 11.95
CA VAL A 485 48.83 7.35 12.40
C VAL A 485 49.72 7.66 13.61
N VAL A 486 50.41 8.80 13.57
CA VAL A 486 51.02 9.43 14.74
C VAL A 486 50.11 10.57 15.18
N SER A 487 49.72 10.55 16.45
CA SER A 487 48.88 11.59 17.04
C SER A 487 49.71 12.85 17.28
N PHE A 488 49.22 13.98 16.78
CA PHE A 488 49.76 15.30 17.06
C PHE A 488 48.78 16.05 17.98
N PRO A 489 49.09 16.24 19.28
CA PRO A 489 48.23 16.97 20.19
C PRO A 489 48.14 18.44 19.80
N ILE A 490 46.91 18.93 19.63
CA ILE A 490 46.59 20.35 19.56
C ILE A 490 46.02 20.71 20.93
N VAL A 491 46.89 21.21 21.80
CA VAL A 491 46.50 21.51 23.18
C VAL A 491 45.94 22.92 23.27
N SER A 492 45.15 23.20 24.30
CA SER A 492 44.81 24.58 24.62
C SER A 492 46.09 25.38 24.86
N GLY A 493 46.15 26.60 24.30
CA GLY A 493 47.14 27.58 24.76
C GLY A 493 47.04 27.78 26.28
N PRO A 494 48.05 28.41 26.90
CA PRO A 494 48.00 28.70 28.32
C PRO A 494 46.75 29.51 28.66
N SER A 495 46.09 29.15 29.76
CA SER A 495 44.87 29.81 30.23
C SER A 495 45.02 30.27 31.68
N LEU A 496 44.41 31.40 32.00
CA LEU A 496 44.35 31.93 33.35
C LEU A 496 42.89 32.03 33.81
N THR A 497 42.58 31.46 34.98
CA THR A 497 41.28 31.61 35.65
C THR A 497 41.46 32.28 37.00
N VAL A 498 40.38 32.85 37.54
CA VAL A 498 40.36 33.51 38.86
C VAL A 498 39.23 32.96 39.71
N SER A 499 39.44 32.85 41.02
CA SER A 499 38.42 32.36 41.97
C SER A 499 37.23 33.30 42.15
N SER A 500 37.40 34.60 41.84
CA SER A 500 36.32 35.58 41.78
C SER A 500 36.64 36.68 40.77
N THR A 501 35.62 37.14 40.04
CA THR A 501 35.69 38.28 39.13
C THR A 501 35.18 39.57 39.76
N GLN A 502 34.63 39.52 40.97
CA GLN A 502 34.23 40.71 41.73
C GLN A 502 34.45 40.51 43.22
N VAL A 503 35.14 41.46 43.85
CA VAL A 503 35.47 41.38 45.26
C VAL A 503 35.40 42.74 45.94
N THR A 504 35.31 42.75 47.26
CA THR A 504 35.51 43.98 48.04
C THR A 504 37.01 44.29 48.18
N PRO A 505 37.39 45.56 48.41
CA PRO A 505 38.77 45.97 48.68
C PRO A 505 39.51 45.03 49.64
N GLY A 506 40.68 44.53 49.21
CA GLY A 506 41.56 43.68 50.04
C GLY A 506 41.21 42.18 50.07
N SER A 507 40.16 41.73 49.38
CA SER A 507 39.81 40.31 49.31
C SER A 507 40.89 39.48 48.59
N GLN A 508 41.00 38.20 48.94
CA GLN A 508 41.88 37.25 48.25
C GLN A 508 41.25 36.69 46.98
N VAL A 509 42.01 36.71 45.89
CA VAL A 509 41.67 36.04 44.62
C VAL A 509 42.78 35.07 44.26
N THR A 510 42.40 33.84 43.93
CA THR A 510 43.32 32.81 43.45
C THR A 510 43.31 32.82 41.93
N ALA A 511 44.47 33.09 41.32
CA ALA A 511 44.69 32.91 39.90
C ALA A 511 45.26 31.51 39.62
N THR A 512 44.72 30.81 38.64
CA THR A 512 45.15 29.47 38.24
C THR A 512 45.61 29.49 36.79
N LEU A 513 46.88 29.13 36.57
CA LEU A 513 47.43 28.82 35.26
C LEU A 513 47.19 27.34 34.95
N THR A 514 46.73 27.06 33.73
CA THR A 514 46.64 25.72 33.18
C THR A 514 47.14 25.73 31.72
N GLY A 515 47.95 24.75 31.35
CA GLY A 515 48.53 24.66 30.01
C GLY A 515 49.70 25.62 29.75
N GLY A 516 50.43 26.04 30.80
CA GLY A 516 51.65 26.85 30.68
C GLY A 516 52.72 26.21 29.79
N ALA A 517 53.54 27.01 29.11
CA ALA A 517 54.60 26.52 28.22
C ALA A 517 55.80 25.89 28.96
N GLY A 518 55.87 26.03 30.30
CA GLY A 518 56.88 25.41 31.14
C GLY A 518 58.27 26.04 31.04
N GLY A 519 58.39 27.23 30.46
CA GLY A 519 59.64 27.98 30.37
C GLY A 519 60.09 28.45 31.76
N ALA A 520 61.37 28.30 32.07
CA ALA A 520 61.95 28.71 33.35
C ALA A 520 61.79 30.21 33.65
N THR A 521 61.56 31.02 32.62
CA THR A 521 61.42 32.48 32.67
C THR A 521 60.03 32.98 32.26
N ASP A 522 59.05 32.08 32.20
CA ASP A 522 57.65 32.46 32.05
C ASP A 522 57.17 33.14 33.34
N TRP A 523 56.39 34.20 33.25
CA TRP A 523 55.98 34.99 34.41
C TRP A 523 54.53 35.46 34.34
N LEU A 524 53.90 35.52 35.52
CA LEU A 524 52.53 35.96 35.76
C LEU A 524 52.54 37.34 36.42
N ALA A 525 51.69 38.25 35.99
CA ALA A 525 51.57 39.59 36.55
C ALA A 525 50.11 39.94 36.88
N LEU A 526 49.85 40.56 38.03
CA LEU A 526 48.58 41.24 38.32
C LEU A 526 48.71 42.72 37.92
N ALA A 527 47.83 43.23 37.08
CA ALA A 527 47.86 44.61 36.62
C ALA A 527 46.46 45.20 36.50
N ALA A 528 46.34 46.54 36.53
CA ALA A 528 45.13 47.20 36.09
C ALA A 528 44.91 46.92 34.60
N THR A 529 43.67 46.69 34.17
CA THR A 529 43.36 46.34 32.77
C THR A 529 43.84 47.40 31.77
N SER A 530 43.82 48.67 32.16
CA SER A 530 44.31 49.81 31.35
C SER A 530 45.82 49.99 31.34
N ALA A 531 46.57 49.28 32.19
CA ALA A 531 48.02 49.45 32.28
C ALA A 531 48.75 48.78 31.09
N PRO A 532 49.85 49.36 30.57
CA PRO A 532 50.68 48.73 29.55
C PRO A 532 51.29 47.42 30.05
N ASN A 533 51.75 46.53 29.16
CA ASN A 533 52.30 45.22 29.54
C ASN A 533 53.55 45.29 30.42
N THR A 534 54.24 46.43 30.40
CA THR A 534 55.42 46.74 31.22
C THR A 534 55.08 47.28 32.61
N SER A 535 53.80 47.49 32.93
CA SER A 535 53.34 48.02 34.22
C SER A 535 52.41 47.02 34.89
N TYR A 536 52.76 46.62 36.12
CA TYR A 536 52.04 45.64 36.92
C TYR A 536 52.16 46.00 38.41
N LEU A 537 51.23 45.50 39.20
CA LEU A 537 51.17 45.70 40.64
C LEU A 537 51.96 44.64 41.39
N GLN A 538 51.89 43.40 40.92
CA GLN A 538 52.61 42.26 41.46
C GLN A 538 52.98 41.31 40.32
N TYR A 539 54.06 40.55 40.48
CA TYR A 539 54.46 39.53 39.52
C TYR A 539 55.12 38.33 40.20
N VAL A 540 55.18 37.21 39.50
CA VAL A 540 55.84 35.98 39.94
C VAL A 540 56.28 35.16 38.74
N TYR A 541 57.46 34.53 38.82
CA TYR A 541 57.87 33.53 37.83
C TYR A 541 57.07 32.24 38.00
N VAL A 542 56.63 31.69 36.88
CA VAL A 542 55.78 30.47 36.84
C VAL A 542 56.58 29.25 37.33
N GLY A 543 57.81 29.10 36.83
CA GLY A 543 58.75 28.05 37.20
C GLY A 543 59.04 27.07 36.05
N ALA A 544 60.26 26.51 36.04
CA ALA A 544 60.68 25.56 35.00
C ALA A 544 59.82 24.28 35.02
N GLY A 545 59.34 23.86 33.85
CA GLY A 545 58.49 22.68 33.68
C GLY A 545 57.07 22.83 34.23
N VAL A 546 56.69 24.00 34.74
CA VAL A 546 55.37 24.22 35.34
C VAL A 546 54.34 24.51 34.25
N THR A 547 53.45 23.56 34.03
CA THR A 547 52.33 23.67 33.09
C THR A 547 51.01 24.03 33.80
N THR A 548 50.89 23.76 35.10
CA THR A 548 49.70 24.10 35.91
C THR A 548 50.12 24.54 37.31
N ARG A 549 49.61 25.68 37.78
CA ARG A 549 49.88 26.21 39.13
C ARG A 549 48.86 27.27 39.54
N THR A 550 48.66 27.45 40.85
CA THR A 550 47.79 28.47 41.42
C THR A 550 48.57 29.48 42.28
N TRP A 551 48.08 30.72 42.34
CA TRP A 551 48.60 31.79 43.18
C TRP A 551 47.45 32.55 43.82
N THR A 552 47.45 32.67 45.14
CA THR A 552 46.49 33.51 45.88
C THR A 552 47.09 34.88 46.10
N VAL A 553 46.38 35.91 45.65
CA VAL A 553 46.81 37.31 45.69
C VAL A 553 45.74 38.17 46.35
N ASN A 554 46.15 39.07 47.24
CA ASN A 554 45.25 40.08 47.80
C ASN A 554 44.97 41.13 46.73
N MET A 555 43.70 41.35 46.39
CA MET A 555 43.31 42.35 45.41
C MET A 555 43.51 43.76 45.96
N PRO A 556 43.78 44.77 45.09
CA PRO A 556 44.00 46.15 45.51
C PRO A 556 42.85 46.71 46.33
N THR A 557 43.14 47.63 47.25
CA THR A 557 42.13 48.32 48.06
C THR A 557 41.41 49.43 47.28
N THR A 558 41.99 49.86 46.16
CA THR A 558 41.39 50.83 45.25
C THR A 558 40.32 50.16 44.39
N ALA A 559 39.13 50.76 44.32
CA ALA A 559 38.09 50.31 43.40
C ALA A 559 38.59 50.45 41.94
N GLY A 560 38.36 49.43 41.13
CA GLY A 560 38.87 49.38 39.77
C GLY A 560 38.86 47.98 39.17
N THR A 561 39.32 47.87 37.93
CA THR A 561 39.37 46.63 37.16
C THR A 561 40.81 46.15 36.98
N TYR A 562 41.06 44.90 37.36
CA TYR A 562 42.38 44.27 37.34
C TYR A 562 42.35 42.95 36.58
N GLU A 563 43.49 42.48 36.07
CA GLU A 563 43.63 41.20 35.39
C GLU A 563 44.99 40.57 35.68
N PHE A 564 45.05 39.24 35.61
CA PHE A 564 46.32 38.50 35.61
C PHE A 564 46.77 38.28 34.16
N ARG A 565 48.06 38.47 33.89
CA ARG A 565 48.68 38.37 32.56
C ARG A 565 49.81 37.37 32.59
N LEU A 566 49.83 36.42 31.67
CA LEU A 566 50.95 35.50 31.48
C LEU A 566 51.84 36.01 30.34
N PHE A 567 53.14 35.93 30.54
CA PHE A 567 54.17 36.24 29.56
C PHE A 567 55.16 35.08 29.48
N LEU A 568 55.64 34.76 28.27
CA LEU A 568 56.60 33.67 28.04
C LEU A 568 58.01 34.21 27.85
N ASN A 569 59.01 33.44 28.29
CA ASN A 569 60.42 33.67 27.99
C ASN A 569 60.93 35.09 28.30
N ASN A 570 60.60 35.66 29.47
CA ASN A 570 60.92 37.05 29.84
C ASN A 570 60.41 38.13 28.84
N GLY A 571 59.50 37.79 27.94
CA GLY A 571 58.89 38.75 27.01
C GLY A 571 57.79 39.59 27.67
N TYR A 572 57.27 40.56 26.92
CA TYR A 572 56.12 41.40 27.29
C TYR A 572 54.92 41.24 26.35
N THR A 573 54.95 40.20 25.50
CA THR A 573 53.80 39.79 24.68
C THR A 573 52.92 38.86 25.50
N ARG A 574 51.65 39.24 25.68
CA ARG A 574 50.70 38.45 26.47
C ARG A 574 50.50 37.09 25.81
N ALA A 575 50.77 36.03 26.56
CA ALA A 575 50.46 34.66 26.16
C ALA A 575 49.09 34.21 26.69
N ALA A 576 48.62 34.80 27.80
CA ALA A 576 47.26 34.63 28.31
C ALA A 576 46.85 35.81 29.20
N THR A 577 45.54 36.04 29.34
CA THR A 577 44.95 36.99 30.30
C THR A 577 43.82 36.30 31.06
N SER A 578 43.69 36.58 32.36
CA SER A 578 42.54 36.13 33.14
C SER A 578 41.29 36.94 32.79
N PRO A 579 40.09 36.47 33.18
CA PRO A 579 38.94 37.35 33.34
C PRO A 579 39.30 38.55 34.24
N THR A 580 38.68 39.70 33.96
CA THR A 580 38.84 40.91 34.78
C THR A 580 38.21 40.73 36.16
N VAL A 581 38.93 41.17 37.20
CA VAL A 581 38.47 41.25 38.58
C VAL A 581 38.11 42.70 38.90
N THR A 582 36.85 42.97 39.23
CA THR A 582 36.38 44.29 39.66
C THR A 582 36.37 44.39 41.18
N VAL A 583 37.05 45.40 41.71
CA VAL A 583 37.02 45.72 43.13
C VAL A 583 35.95 46.79 43.38
N SER A 584 34.94 46.53 44.23
CA SER A 584 33.81 47.44 44.50
C SER A 584 33.41 47.51 45.98
N THR A 585 32.87 48.64 46.43
CA THR A 585 32.53 48.93 47.84
C THR A 585 31.09 48.57 48.26
N SER A 586 30.24 48.07 47.37
CA SER A 586 28.86 47.63 47.70
C SER A 586 28.50 46.33 46.97
N VAL A 587 27.82 45.38 47.64
CA VAL A 587 27.44 44.06 47.11
C VAL A 587 25.92 43.83 47.16
N ASN A 588 25.35 43.26 46.09
CA ASN A 588 23.96 42.86 45.91
C ASN A 588 23.63 41.60 46.73
N GLY A 589 22.37 41.43 47.15
CA GLY A 589 21.87 40.21 47.79
C GLY A 589 21.55 39.10 46.77
N ALA A 590 21.59 37.82 47.19
CA ALA A 590 21.26 36.69 46.33
C ALA A 590 19.75 36.69 45.98
N PRO A 591 19.37 36.50 44.70
CA PRO A 591 17.97 36.51 44.31
C PRO A 591 17.25 35.21 44.71
N VAL A 592 15.95 35.32 45.01
CA VAL A 592 15.03 34.21 45.19
C VAL A 592 13.83 34.39 44.27
N ILE A 593 13.28 33.30 43.73
CA ILE A 593 12.05 33.32 42.94
C ILE A 593 10.99 32.47 43.63
N SER A 594 9.73 32.90 43.59
CA SER A 594 8.62 32.30 44.32
C SER A 594 7.45 31.88 43.44
N SER A 595 7.21 32.55 42.30
CA SER A 595 6.16 32.18 41.35
C SER A 595 6.43 32.70 39.94
N LEU A 596 5.76 32.06 38.97
CA LEU A 596 5.79 32.38 37.54
C LEU A 596 4.37 32.67 37.07
N SER A 597 4.18 33.73 36.28
CA SER A 597 2.90 34.06 35.64
C SER A 597 3.11 34.49 34.18
N PRO A 598 2.56 33.76 33.18
CA PRO A 598 1.77 32.53 33.32
C PRO A 598 2.58 31.40 33.99
N ALA A 599 1.91 30.36 34.49
CA ALA A 599 2.59 29.23 35.15
C ALA A 599 3.03 28.13 34.16
N GLN A 600 2.53 28.19 32.91
CA GLN A 600 2.83 27.24 31.84
C GLN A 600 2.60 27.90 30.47
N ALA A 601 3.07 27.26 29.39
CA ALA A 601 2.77 27.65 28.02
C ALA A 601 2.48 26.43 27.14
N PHE A 602 1.89 26.68 25.97
CA PHE A 602 1.70 25.65 24.96
C PHE A 602 2.87 25.60 23.98
N VAL A 603 3.15 24.40 23.47
CA VAL A 603 4.13 24.22 22.41
C VAL A 603 3.76 25.06 21.18
N GLY A 604 4.73 25.78 20.63
CA GLY A 604 4.55 26.66 19.47
C GLY A 604 3.77 27.95 19.76
N ALA A 605 3.50 28.29 21.02
CA ALA A 605 2.92 29.58 21.37
C ALA A 605 3.79 30.74 20.88
N GLY A 606 3.15 31.86 20.53
CA GLY A 606 3.85 33.10 20.19
C GLY A 606 4.67 33.64 21.35
N ALA A 607 5.57 34.58 21.07
CA ALA A 607 6.36 35.23 22.11
C ALA A 607 5.44 35.89 23.16
N PHE A 608 5.77 35.73 24.44
CA PHE A 608 4.97 36.24 25.54
C PHE A 608 5.85 36.82 26.65
N THR A 609 5.24 37.60 27.54
CA THR A 609 5.92 38.14 28.72
C THR A 609 5.68 37.24 29.91
N LEU A 610 6.76 36.73 30.51
CA LEU A 610 6.75 35.99 31.75
C LEU A 610 7.03 36.94 32.91
N THR A 611 6.11 37.01 33.87
CA THR A 611 6.34 37.68 35.15
C THR A 611 6.96 36.69 36.14
N VAL A 612 8.12 37.05 36.69
CA VAL A 612 8.84 36.28 37.70
C VAL A 612 8.80 37.06 39.02
N ASN A 613 8.10 36.50 40.01
CA ASN A 613 8.01 37.12 41.34
C ASN A 613 9.03 36.50 42.30
N GLY A 614 9.54 37.28 43.23
CA GLY A 614 10.63 36.86 44.11
C GLY A 614 11.17 37.98 45.00
N GLY A 615 12.48 38.01 45.22
CA GLY A 615 13.17 39.00 46.04
C GLY A 615 14.67 39.04 45.76
N GLY A 616 15.36 40.13 46.12
CA GLY A 616 16.79 40.31 45.84
C GLY A 616 17.08 40.69 44.38
N PHE A 617 16.08 41.19 43.66
CA PHE A 617 16.24 41.69 42.30
C PHE A 617 16.76 43.13 42.30
N THR A 618 17.60 43.45 41.33
CA THR A 618 18.14 44.77 41.07
C THR A 618 17.84 45.15 39.62
N ALA A 619 18.06 46.41 39.24
CA ALA A 619 17.85 46.87 37.86
C ALA A 619 18.67 46.09 36.82
N SER A 620 19.75 45.42 37.23
CA SER A 620 20.61 44.60 36.38
C SER A 620 20.32 43.09 36.46
N SER A 621 19.32 42.66 37.23
CA SER A 621 18.93 41.24 37.31
C SER A 621 18.34 40.75 35.99
N VAL A 622 18.67 39.51 35.63
CA VAL A 622 18.28 38.89 34.36
C VAL A 622 17.62 37.53 34.60
N VAL A 623 16.46 37.31 34.00
CA VAL A 623 15.80 35.99 33.98
C VAL A 623 16.56 35.05 33.05
N LYS A 624 16.81 33.84 33.54
CA LYS A 624 17.45 32.73 32.84
C LYS A 624 16.40 31.68 32.47
N TRP A 625 16.36 31.31 31.20
CA TRP A 625 15.55 30.22 30.67
C TRP A 625 16.47 29.10 30.19
N ASN A 626 16.43 27.94 30.85
CA ASN A 626 17.37 26.85 30.62
C ASN A 626 18.85 27.32 30.69
N GLY A 627 19.14 28.26 31.60
CA GLY A 627 20.46 28.87 31.79
C GLY A 627 20.80 30.03 30.83
N ALA A 628 20.06 30.21 29.73
CA ALA A 628 20.25 31.29 28.78
C ALA A 628 19.53 32.58 29.24
N SER A 629 20.16 33.75 29.07
CA SER A 629 19.55 35.03 29.43
C SER A 629 18.36 35.37 28.52
N ARG A 630 17.35 36.02 29.09
CA ARG A 630 16.26 36.65 28.35
C ARG A 630 16.25 38.16 28.58
N THR A 631 15.75 38.90 27.60
CA THR A 631 15.52 40.35 27.75
C THR A 631 14.59 40.54 28.93
N THR A 632 15.14 41.15 29.98
CA THR A 632 14.48 41.27 31.29
C THR A 632 14.25 42.75 31.58
N THR A 633 13.01 43.09 31.89
CA THR A 633 12.62 44.40 32.39
C THR A 633 12.49 44.31 33.90
N TYR A 634 13.26 45.14 34.60
CA TYR A 634 13.12 45.28 36.04
C TYR A 634 11.84 46.04 36.37
N VAL A 635 10.97 45.43 37.18
CA VAL A 635 9.73 46.07 37.64
C VAL A 635 9.93 46.60 39.06
N SER A 636 10.43 45.75 39.97
CA SER A 636 10.76 46.11 41.35
C SER A 636 11.72 45.08 41.97
N ALA A 637 12.15 45.31 43.21
CA ALA A 637 13.03 44.39 43.93
C ALA A 637 12.45 42.97 44.12
N THR A 638 11.15 42.80 43.86
CA THR A 638 10.40 41.53 44.00
C THR A 638 9.72 41.07 42.72
N SER A 639 9.87 41.77 41.60
CA SER A 639 9.23 41.39 40.33
C SER A 639 10.08 41.75 39.10
N LEU A 640 10.21 40.79 38.20
CA LEU A 640 10.84 40.95 36.88
C LEU A 640 9.86 40.52 35.79
N GLN A 641 9.98 41.12 34.62
CA GLN A 641 9.30 40.66 33.41
C GLN A 641 10.33 40.23 32.37
N ALA A 642 10.15 39.07 31.76
CA ALA A 642 11.05 38.56 30.74
C ALA A 642 10.32 38.23 29.45
N ALA A 643 10.91 38.61 28.32
CA ALA A 643 10.42 38.21 27.01
C ALA A 643 10.82 36.76 26.71
N ILE A 644 9.84 35.88 26.64
CA ILE A 644 10.00 34.48 26.21
C ILE A 644 9.69 34.42 24.72
N LEU A 645 10.63 33.90 23.95
CA LEU A 645 10.53 33.84 22.49
C LEU A 645 9.68 32.64 22.05
N ALA A 646 9.10 32.70 20.87
CA ALA A 646 8.37 31.55 20.31
C ALA A 646 9.26 30.29 20.19
N SER A 647 10.56 30.48 19.91
CA SER A 647 11.54 29.38 19.88
C SER A 647 11.78 28.72 21.25
N ASP A 648 11.54 29.43 22.35
CA ASP A 648 11.77 28.92 23.71
C ASP A 648 10.72 27.89 24.13
N VAL A 649 9.57 27.89 23.44
CA VAL A 649 8.44 27.00 23.66
C VAL A 649 8.14 26.16 22.40
N ALA A 650 9.10 26.01 21.49
CA ALA A 650 8.92 25.26 20.25
C ALA A 650 8.77 23.74 20.45
N THR A 651 9.17 23.21 21.61
CA THR A 651 9.15 21.79 21.93
C THR A 651 8.43 21.52 23.25
N ILE A 652 7.64 20.44 23.31
CA ILE A 652 7.01 19.97 24.56
C ILE A 652 8.11 19.58 25.55
N GLY A 653 7.93 19.95 26.83
CA GLY A 653 8.92 19.65 27.87
C GLY A 653 8.73 20.50 29.11
N THR A 654 9.79 20.63 29.90
CA THR A 654 9.82 21.54 31.07
C THR A 654 11.03 22.44 30.94
N ALA A 655 10.82 23.75 31.02
CA ALA A 655 11.88 24.73 31.08
C ALA A 655 12.24 25.05 32.53
N SER A 656 13.55 25.21 32.80
CA SER A 656 14.07 25.65 34.09
C SER A 656 14.20 27.18 34.07
N VAL A 657 13.50 27.86 34.97
CA VAL A 657 13.51 29.33 35.10
C VAL A 657 14.24 29.73 36.37
N SER A 658 15.26 30.57 36.27
CA SER A 658 15.97 31.16 37.41
C SER A 658 16.26 32.65 37.18
N VAL A 659 16.71 33.38 38.20
CA VAL A 659 17.13 34.78 38.08
C VAL A 659 18.60 34.90 38.47
N LEU A 660 19.38 35.58 37.64
CA LEU A 660 20.74 35.98 37.94
C LEU A 660 20.76 37.46 38.33
N THR A 661 21.13 37.77 39.56
CA THR A 661 21.51 39.13 39.97
C THR A 661 23.03 39.25 39.84
N PRO A 662 23.54 40.12 38.95
CA PRO A 662 24.97 40.18 38.68
C PRO A 662 25.74 40.78 39.87
N PRO A 663 27.05 40.47 40.01
CA PRO A 663 27.85 41.02 41.09
C PRO A 663 28.10 42.54 40.95
N PRO A 664 28.55 43.24 42.00
CA PRO A 664 29.21 42.70 43.20
C PRO A 664 28.16 42.03 44.10
N GLY A 665 28.46 40.90 44.74
CA GLY A 665 27.42 40.07 45.41
C GLY A 665 26.48 39.35 44.44
N GLY A 666 25.22 39.16 44.83
CA GLY A 666 24.20 38.54 43.98
C GLY A 666 24.30 37.02 43.93
N GLY A 667 24.05 36.46 42.75
CA GLY A 667 24.03 35.03 42.50
C GLY A 667 22.86 34.61 41.61
N THR A 668 22.75 33.30 41.36
CA THR A 668 21.61 32.71 40.66
C THR A 668 20.64 32.17 41.70
N SER A 669 19.34 32.46 41.55
CA SER A 669 18.30 31.88 42.40
C SER A 669 18.20 30.36 42.22
N GLY A 670 17.51 29.69 43.15
CA GLY A 670 16.92 28.38 42.83
C GLY A 670 16.02 28.46 41.59
N ALA A 671 15.86 27.36 40.87
CA ALA A 671 15.04 27.34 39.66
C ALA A 671 13.61 26.86 39.93
N LEU A 672 12.64 27.41 39.22
CA LEU A 672 11.27 26.92 39.13
C LEU A 672 11.04 26.25 37.78
N SER A 673 10.29 25.16 37.79
CA SER A 673 9.88 24.44 36.59
C SER A 673 8.73 25.16 35.90
N PHE A 674 8.86 25.38 34.60
CA PHE A 674 7.83 25.94 33.73
C PHE A 674 7.45 24.90 32.67
N PRO A 675 6.29 24.22 32.79
CA PRO A 675 5.87 23.22 31.84
C PRO A 675 5.45 23.82 30.49
N ILE A 676 5.87 23.17 29.41
CA ILE A 676 5.49 23.44 28.02
C ILE A 676 4.69 22.22 27.55
N VAL A 677 3.38 22.38 27.42
CA VAL A 677 2.46 21.27 27.17
C VAL A 677 1.84 21.36 25.76
N ALA A 678 1.24 20.28 25.29
CA ALA A 678 0.43 20.33 24.07
C ALA A 678 -0.78 21.26 24.30
N GLY A 679 -1.09 22.10 23.30
CA GLY A 679 -2.33 22.88 23.29
C GLY A 679 -3.58 22.01 23.21
N PRO A 680 -4.77 22.58 23.49
CA PRO A 680 -6.02 21.88 23.26
C PRO A 680 -6.14 21.51 21.77
N ALA A 681 -6.63 20.31 21.48
CA ALA A 681 -6.81 19.82 20.12
C ALA A 681 -8.24 19.32 19.91
N LEU A 682 -8.76 19.53 18.69
CA LEU A 682 -10.04 18.98 18.25
C LEU A 682 -9.78 17.97 17.13
N ALA A 683 -10.22 16.74 17.32
CA ALA A 683 -10.17 15.68 16.31
C ALA A 683 -11.58 15.33 15.85
N VAL A 684 -11.76 15.01 14.56
CA VAL A 684 -13.03 14.56 13.99
C VAL A 684 -12.94 13.10 13.55
N SER A 685 -14.05 12.36 13.63
CA SER A 685 -14.09 10.95 13.19
C SER A 685 -13.94 10.77 11.68
N ALA A 686 -14.22 11.80 10.88
CA ALA A 686 -14.09 11.79 9.43
C ALA A 686 -13.89 13.22 8.90
N THR A 687 -13.14 13.37 7.80
CA THR A 687 -12.87 14.66 7.12
C THR A 687 -13.63 14.81 5.80
N SER A 688 -14.35 13.78 5.36
CA SER A 688 -15.30 13.86 4.25
C SER A 688 -16.49 12.94 4.53
N VAL A 689 -17.70 13.48 4.46
CA VAL A 689 -18.94 12.73 4.71
C VAL A 689 -20.08 13.23 3.83
N ALA A 690 -21.09 12.39 3.62
CA ALA A 690 -22.35 12.84 3.03
C ALA A 690 -23.13 13.72 4.03
N GLY A 691 -23.91 14.68 3.52
CA GLY A 691 -24.79 15.47 4.35
C GLY A 691 -25.76 14.60 5.15
N GLY A 692 -26.02 14.96 6.42
CA GLY A 692 -26.84 14.16 7.35
C GLY A 692 -26.08 13.04 8.09
N THR A 693 -24.79 12.83 7.80
CA THR A 693 -23.97 11.83 8.52
C THR A 693 -23.57 12.36 9.91
N PRO A 694 -23.67 11.56 10.99
CA PRO A 694 -23.11 11.92 12.29
C PRO A 694 -21.58 11.92 12.25
N VAL A 695 -20.96 13.00 12.72
CA VAL A 695 -19.52 13.12 12.93
C VAL A 695 -19.27 13.33 14.42
N THR A 696 -18.30 12.62 14.99
CA THR A 696 -17.86 12.92 16.35
C THR A 696 -16.70 13.90 16.34
N VAL A 697 -16.71 14.82 17.29
CA VAL A 697 -15.61 15.73 17.60
C VAL A 697 -15.10 15.43 19.00
N THR A 698 -13.79 15.24 19.14
CA THR A 698 -13.14 14.95 20.42
C THR A 698 -12.20 16.09 20.77
N LEU A 699 -12.41 16.70 21.94
CA LEU A 699 -11.46 17.60 22.59
C LEU A 699 -10.47 16.77 23.41
N THR A 700 -9.19 17.08 23.28
CA THR A 700 -8.11 16.63 24.18
C THR A 700 -7.30 17.84 24.65
N GLY A 701 -6.82 17.81 25.90
CA GLY A 701 -6.01 18.90 26.45
C GLY A 701 -6.78 20.21 26.70
N GLY A 702 -8.10 20.15 26.90
CA GLY A 702 -8.93 21.30 27.27
C GLY A 702 -8.48 21.96 28.57
N LEU A 703 -8.67 23.27 28.69
CA LEU A 703 -8.26 24.07 29.86
C LEU A 703 -9.23 24.00 31.04
N GLY A 704 -10.41 23.40 30.84
CA GLY A 704 -11.39 23.16 31.90
C GLY A 704 -12.07 24.42 32.43
N GLY A 705 -12.05 25.53 31.68
CA GLY A 705 -12.82 26.72 32.02
C GLY A 705 -14.31 26.45 31.95
N SER A 706 -15.08 26.92 32.94
CA SER A 706 -16.53 26.73 32.98
C SER A 706 -17.28 27.41 31.82
N LEU A 707 -16.61 28.38 31.16
CA LEU A 707 -17.12 29.14 30.03
C LEU A 707 -16.41 28.82 28.71
N ASP A 708 -15.60 27.75 28.67
CA ASP A 708 -15.01 27.26 27.43
C ASP A 708 -16.10 26.60 26.59
N TRP A 709 -16.10 26.82 25.28
CA TRP A 709 -17.17 26.36 24.40
C TRP A 709 -16.65 25.92 23.03
N ILE A 710 -17.33 24.94 22.45
CA ILE A 710 -17.08 24.45 21.10
C ILE A 710 -18.20 24.92 20.20
N ALA A 711 -17.83 25.50 19.06
CA ALA A 711 -18.73 25.89 18.00
C ALA A 711 -18.56 24.96 16.80
N PHE A 712 -19.65 24.67 16.10
CA PHE A 712 -19.68 24.03 14.79
C PHE A 712 -20.05 25.09 13.75
N ALA A 713 -19.20 25.33 12.76
CA ALA A 713 -19.35 26.42 11.80
C ALA A 713 -18.93 26.02 10.38
N ALA A 714 -19.38 26.75 9.37
CA ALA A 714 -18.81 26.67 8.04
C ALA A 714 -17.35 27.15 8.08
N SER A 715 -16.44 26.44 7.40
CA SER A 715 -15.03 26.82 7.36
C SER A 715 -14.87 28.19 6.69
N GLY A 716 -14.03 29.04 7.28
CA GLY A 716 -13.86 30.43 6.85
C GLY A 716 -14.94 31.42 7.32
N ALA A 717 -16.03 30.98 7.95
CA ALA A 717 -17.01 31.90 8.55
C ALA A 717 -16.38 32.72 9.71
N PRO A 718 -16.83 33.97 9.97
CA PRO A 718 -16.38 34.75 11.13
C PRO A 718 -16.52 33.97 12.45
N ASP A 719 -15.68 34.27 13.44
CA ASP A 719 -15.71 33.56 14.73
C ASP A 719 -17.01 33.74 15.51
N SER A 720 -17.71 34.85 15.26
CA SER A 720 -19.05 35.11 15.80
C SER A 720 -20.17 34.35 15.09
N SER A 721 -19.88 33.59 14.02
CA SER A 721 -20.87 32.89 13.21
C SER A 721 -20.68 31.38 13.32
N TYR A 722 -21.69 30.71 13.87
CA TYR A 722 -21.71 29.26 14.03
C TYR A 722 -23.14 28.71 13.81
N LEU A 723 -23.23 27.44 13.46
CA LEU A 723 -24.47 26.71 13.25
C LEU A 723 -24.99 26.10 14.56
N GLN A 724 -24.07 25.61 15.39
CA GLN A 724 -24.37 25.02 16.69
C GLN A 724 -23.20 25.32 17.64
N TYR A 725 -23.49 25.38 18.94
CA TYR A 725 -22.45 25.47 19.96
C TYR A 725 -22.81 24.67 21.21
N THR A 726 -21.81 24.39 22.04
CA THR A 726 -22.00 23.81 23.37
C THR A 726 -20.87 24.23 24.32
N TYR A 727 -21.18 24.43 25.60
CA TYR A 727 -20.16 24.63 26.62
C TYR A 727 -19.47 23.30 26.93
N VAL A 728 -18.14 23.35 27.06
CA VAL A 728 -17.28 22.18 27.28
C VAL A 728 -17.53 21.59 28.67
N GLY A 729 -17.66 22.47 29.67
CA GLY A 729 -17.93 22.14 31.08
C GLY A 729 -16.71 22.37 31.99
N ALA A 730 -16.97 22.74 33.25
CA ALA A 730 -15.91 23.01 34.22
C ALA A 730 -15.04 21.77 34.48
N GLY A 731 -13.72 21.94 34.46
CA GLY A 731 -12.74 20.88 34.69
C GLY A 731 -12.58 19.87 33.54
N VAL A 732 -13.27 20.05 32.41
CA VAL A 732 -13.20 19.10 31.29
C VAL A 732 -11.94 19.34 30.47
N THR A 733 -11.04 18.35 30.51
CA THR A 733 -9.80 18.32 29.72
C THR A 733 -9.90 17.41 28.49
N THR A 734 -10.78 16.40 28.52
CA THR A 734 -11.05 15.49 27.38
C THR A 734 -12.52 15.13 27.33
N ARG A 735 -13.16 15.26 26.16
CA ARG A 735 -14.56 14.87 25.93
C ARG A 735 -14.88 14.74 24.44
N THR A 736 -15.88 13.92 24.11
CA THR A 736 -16.37 13.74 22.73
C THR A 736 -17.83 14.15 22.62
N TRP A 737 -18.19 14.78 21.50
CA TRP A 737 -19.56 15.14 21.13
C TRP A 737 -19.88 14.58 19.74
N THR A 738 -21.13 14.23 19.50
CA THR A 738 -21.63 13.79 18.19
C THR A 738 -22.47 14.90 17.59
N VAL A 739 -22.19 15.28 16.35
CA VAL A 739 -22.89 16.34 15.60
C VAL A 739 -23.27 15.82 14.23
N THR A 740 -24.54 15.98 13.86
CA THR A 740 -25.04 15.61 12.53
C THR A 740 -24.67 16.69 11.52
N MET A 741 -24.00 16.31 10.43
CA MET A 741 -23.54 17.27 9.43
C MET A 741 -24.70 17.85 8.60
N PRO A 742 -24.65 19.14 8.19
CA PRO A 742 -25.66 19.77 7.36
C PRO A 742 -25.86 19.05 6.02
N LEU A 743 -27.06 19.14 5.45
CA LEU A 743 -27.34 18.62 4.10
C LEU A 743 -26.71 19.47 2.99
N THR A 744 -26.38 20.73 3.28
CA THR A 744 -25.75 21.65 2.34
C THR A 744 -24.28 21.32 2.18
N ALA A 745 -23.83 21.16 0.94
CA ALA A 745 -22.42 20.95 0.67
C ALA A 745 -21.59 22.16 1.02
N GLY A 746 -20.37 21.88 1.48
CA GLY A 746 -19.46 22.90 1.98
C GLY A 746 -18.42 22.28 2.88
N SER A 747 -17.44 23.09 3.24
CA SER A 747 -16.43 22.76 4.23
C SER A 747 -16.90 23.27 5.59
N TYR A 748 -16.85 22.44 6.63
CA TYR A 748 -17.25 22.80 7.99
C TYR A 748 -16.15 22.46 8.98
N GLU A 749 -16.12 23.13 10.13
CA GLU A 749 -15.09 22.92 11.15
C GLU A 749 -15.67 23.08 12.56
N PHE A 750 -15.01 22.45 13.53
CA PHE A 750 -15.27 22.67 14.95
C PHE A 750 -14.21 23.62 15.51
N ARG A 751 -14.62 24.58 16.33
CA ARG A 751 -13.75 25.62 16.89
C ARG A 751 -13.90 25.63 18.40
N LEU A 752 -12.79 25.57 19.12
CA LEU A 752 -12.75 25.75 20.57
C LEU A 752 -12.48 27.22 20.89
N TYR A 753 -13.27 27.77 21.80
CA TYR A 753 -13.11 29.11 22.34
C TYR A 753 -13.02 29.05 23.86
N LEU A 754 -12.24 29.95 24.45
CA LEU A 754 -11.99 29.99 25.90
C LEU A 754 -12.71 31.16 26.54
N ASN A 755 -13.16 30.98 27.79
CA ASN A 755 -13.66 32.05 28.65
C ASN A 755 -14.73 32.95 27.98
N ASN A 756 -15.68 32.35 27.27
CA ASN A 756 -16.74 33.05 26.53
C ASN A 756 -16.25 34.08 25.47
N GLY A 757 -14.98 33.98 25.05
CA GLY A 757 -14.41 34.81 23.99
C GLY A 757 -14.66 34.23 22.59
N TYR A 758 -14.17 34.94 21.57
CA TYR A 758 -14.22 34.53 20.15
C TYR A 758 -12.83 34.31 19.54
N SER A 759 -11.78 34.26 20.37
CA SER A 759 -10.44 33.88 19.91
C SER A 759 -10.29 32.37 19.91
N ARG A 760 -10.01 31.78 18.74
CA ARG A 760 -9.87 30.32 18.59
C ARG A 760 -8.69 29.82 19.41
N ALA A 761 -8.96 28.85 20.28
CA ALA A 761 -7.92 28.09 21.01
C ALA A 761 -7.55 26.79 20.28
N ALA A 762 -8.48 26.21 19.51
CA ALA A 762 -8.23 25.08 18.63
C ALA A 762 -9.23 25.08 17.47
N THR A 763 -8.86 24.49 16.33
CA THR A 763 -9.77 24.23 15.21
C THR A 763 -9.56 22.78 14.78
N SER A 764 -10.65 22.06 14.52
CA SER A 764 -10.56 20.70 13.98
C SER A 764 -10.06 20.71 12.53
N PRO A 765 -9.60 19.57 12.00
CA PRO A 765 -9.60 19.37 10.56
C PRO A 765 -10.97 19.69 9.98
N ALA A 766 -10.98 20.30 8.79
CA ALA A 766 -12.22 20.59 8.11
C ALA A 766 -12.91 19.29 7.65
N VAL A 767 -14.24 19.27 7.75
CA VAL A 767 -15.11 18.21 7.28
C VAL A 767 -15.77 18.70 5.99
N SER A 768 -15.35 18.11 4.87
CA SER A 768 -15.98 18.36 3.57
C SER A 768 -17.29 17.59 3.48
N VAL A 769 -18.40 18.31 3.34
CA VAL A 769 -19.71 17.76 3.01
C VAL A 769 -19.93 17.92 1.51
N ASN A 770 -20.12 16.80 0.82
CA ASN A 770 -20.20 16.74 -0.64
C ASN A 770 -21.67 16.81 -1.08
N SER A 771 -22.01 17.65 -2.06
CA SER A 771 -23.33 17.66 -2.72
C SER A 771 -23.27 16.76 -3.95
N SER A 772 -24.04 15.68 -3.90
CA SER A 772 -24.18 14.63 -4.92
C SER A 772 -22.95 13.73 -5.09
N LEU A 773 -23.18 12.44 -4.94
CA LEU A 773 -22.21 11.37 -5.23
C LEU A 773 -22.07 11.23 -6.75
N ASN A 774 -20.86 11.08 -7.30
CA ASN A 774 -20.72 10.55 -8.66
C ASN A 774 -21.41 9.18 -8.67
N PRO A 775 -22.29 8.89 -9.64
CA PRO A 775 -22.94 7.60 -9.68
C PRO A 775 -21.89 6.51 -9.97
N VAL A 776 -22.06 5.32 -9.37
CA VAL A 776 -21.31 4.14 -9.78
C VAL A 776 -21.78 3.80 -11.20
N PRO A 777 -20.87 3.77 -12.20
CA PRO A 777 -21.26 3.48 -13.56
C PRO A 777 -21.77 2.05 -13.65
N THR A 778 -22.69 1.79 -14.57
CA THR A 778 -23.04 0.42 -14.95
C THR A 778 -22.66 0.23 -16.41
N ILE A 779 -22.17 -0.96 -16.75
CA ILE A 779 -21.97 -1.37 -18.13
C ILE A 779 -23.02 -2.41 -18.47
N THR A 780 -23.60 -2.32 -19.66
CA THR A 780 -24.72 -3.15 -20.12
C THR A 780 -24.39 -3.87 -21.42
N SER A 781 -23.41 -3.42 -22.20
CA SER A 781 -23.03 -4.10 -23.44
C SER A 781 -21.57 -3.85 -23.85
N LEU A 782 -21.02 -4.81 -24.58
CA LEU A 782 -19.73 -4.74 -25.27
C LEU A 782 -19.97 -5.02 -26.76
N SER A 783 -19.46 -4.17 -27.64
CA SER A 783 -19.54 -4.36 -29.09
C SER A 783 -18.18 -4.08 -29.74
N PRO A 784 -17.54 -5.09 -30.39
CA PRO A 784 -17.94 -6.51 -30.38
C PRO A 784 -17.86 -7.12 -28.96
N PRO A 785 -18.60 -8.21 -28.67
CA PRO A 785 -18.54 -8.90 -27.37
C PRO A 785 -17.44 -9.99 -27.30
N GLN A 786 -16.85 -10.34 -28.45
CA GLN A 786 -15.81 -11.35 -28.56
C GLN A 786 -14.89 -11.08 -29.76
N ALA A 787 -13.70 -11.69 -29.75
CA ALA A 787 -12.77 -11.70 -30.88
C ALA A 787 -12.03 -13.04 -30.97
N ILE A 788 -11.58 -13.40 -32.18
CA ILE A 788 -10.72 -14.58 -32.38
C ILE A 788 -9.31 -14.25 -31.88
N VAL A 789 -8.66 -15.20 -31.21
CA VAL A 789 -7.27 -15.05 -30.75
C VAL A 789 -6.34 -14.66 -31.91
N GLY A 790 -5.43 -13.72 -31.66
CA GLY A 790 -4.46 -13.25 -32.66
C GLY A 790 -5.03 -12.32 -33.74
N THR A 791 -6.27 -11.84 -33.60
CA THR A 791 -6.82 -10.77 -34.45
C THR A 791 -6.13 -9.43 -34.17
N GLY A 792 -6.14 -8.53 -35.16
CA GLY A 792 -5.56 -7.19 -35.04
C GLY A 792 -6.28 -6.28 -34.03
N ALA A 793 -5.64 -5.18 -33.65
CA ALA A 793 -6.22 -4.19 -32.74
C ALA A 793 -7.56 -3.64 -33.26
N PHE A 794 -8.51 -3.37 -32.37
CA PHE A 794 -9.84 -2.86 -32.72
C PHE A 794 -10.37 -1.88 -31.66
N THR A 795 -11.46 -1.18 -31.99
CA THR A 795 -12.16 -0.30 -31.04
C THR A 795 -13.36 -1.02 -30.44
N LEU A 796 -13.36 -1.14 -29.12
CA LEU A 796 -14.45 -1.68 -28.34
C LEU A 796 -15.42 -0.56 -27.95
N THR A 797 -16.69 -0.71 -28.29
CA THR A 797 -17.76 0.16 -27.79
C THR A 797 -18.36 -0.45 -26.53
N VAL A 798 -18.41 0.34 -25.45
CA VAL A 798 -18.96 -0.05 -24.14
C VAL A 798 -20.24 0.73 -23.90
N GLY A 799 -21.38 0.04 -23.91
CA GLY A 799 -22.68 0.61 -23.55
C GLY A 799 -22.94 0.48 -22.06
N GLY A 800 -23.66 1.43 -21.48
CA GLY A 800 -23.99 1.43 -20.06
C GLY A 800 -24.79 2.63 -19.61
N ASN A 801 -24.72 2.96 -18.32
CA ASN A 801 -25.34 4.16 -17.74
C ASN A 801 -24.39 4.81 -16.75
N ALA A 802 -24.68 6.08 -16.43
CA ALA A 802 -23.94 6.86 -15.45
C ALA A 802 -22.46 7.05 -15.80
N PHE A 803 -22.10 7.03 -17.08
CA PHE A 803 -20.77 7.45 -17.51
C PHE A 803 -20.65 8.97 -17.42
N ILE A 804 -19.48 9.43 -17.00
CA ILE A 804 -19.10 10.84 -16.94
C ILE A 804 -17.88 11.06 -17.81
N ALA A 805 -17.56 12.31 -18.12
CA ALA A 805 -16.45 12.64 -19.04
C ALA A 805 -15.10 12.04 -18.62
N SER A 806 -14.92 11.76 -17.32
CA SER A 806 -13.72 11.15 -16.74
C SER A 806 -13.83 9.63 -16.50
N SER A 807 -14.85 8.95 -17.04
CA SER A 807 -14.98 7.49 -16.95
C SER A 807 -13.86 6.78 -17.72
N VAL A 808 -13.32 5.68 -17.16
CA VAL A 808 -12.24 4.89 -17.79
C VAL A 808 -12.65 3.43 -17.94
N VAL A 809 -12.53 2.89 -19.16
CA VAL A 809 -12.69 1.46 -19.43
C VAL A 809 -11.44 0.70 -18.96
N LYS A 810 -11.67 -0.40 -18.25
CA LYS A 810 -10.65 -1.31 -17.71
C LYS A 810 -10.77 -2.69 -18.34
N TRP A 811 -9.66 -3.20 -18.87
CA TRP A 811 -9.50 -4.54 -19.40
C TRP A 811 -8.63 -5.37 -18.45
N ASN A 812 -9.18 -6.43 -17.86
CA ASN A 812 -8.55 -7.20 -16.78
C ASN A 812 -8.06 -6.31 -15.62
N GLY A 813 -8.84 -5.28 -15.29
CA GLY A 813 -8.52 -4.29 -14.25
C GLY A 813 -7.53 -3.19 -14.67
N ALA A 814 -6.86 -3.31 -15.82
CA ALA A 814 -5.93 -2.32 -16.34
C ALA A 814 -6.63 -1.30 -17.24
N ASN A 815 -6.28 -0.01 -17.12
CA ASN A 815 -6.91 1.06 -17.88
C ASN A 815 -6.61 0.93 -19.39
N ARG A 816 -7.59 1.24 -20.24
CA ARG A 816 -7.42 1.42 -21.68
C ARG A 816 -7.74 2.85 -22.07
N ALA A 817 -7.11 3.32 -23.16
CA ALA A 817 -7.41 4.65 -23.70
C ALA A 817 -8.91 4.71 -24.01
N THR A 818 -9.62 5.58 -23.31
CA THR A 818 -11.08 5.66 -23.29
C THR A 818 -11.53 7.00 -23.86
N THR A 819 -12.41 6.96 -24.84
CA THR A 819 -13.09 8.12 -25.40
C THR A 819 -14.50 8.18 -24.83
N TYR A 820 -14.84 9.27 -24.15
CA TYR A 820 -16.21 9.53 -23.69
C TYR A 820 -17.08 9.95 -24.87
N VAL A 821 -18.07 9.13 -25.22
CA VAL A 821 -19.04 9.43 -26.29
C VAL A 821 -20.29 10.06 -25.71
N GLY A 822 -20.73 9.62 -24.54
CA GLY A 822 -21.88 10.17 -23.82
C GLY A 822 -22.16 9.41 -22.52
N PRO A 823 -23.21 9.79 -21.76
CA PRO A 823 -23.47 9.22 -20.43
C PRO A 823 -23.83 7.72 -20.43
N THR A 824 -24.05 7.14 -21.61
CA THR A 824 -24.39 5.74 -21.83
C THR A 824 -23.44 5.02 -22.79
N THR A 825 -22.41 5.68 -23.30
CA THR A 825 -21.49 5.07 -24.28
C THR A 825 -20.06 5.55 -24.10
N LEU A 826 -19.12 4.61 -24.05
CA LEU A 826 -17.68 4.82 -24.13
C LEU A 826 -17.10 4.04 -25.30
N GLN A 827 -15.95 4.46 -25.80
CA GLN A 827 -15.13 3.67 -26.72
C GLN A 827 -13.74 3.44 -26.12
N ALA A 828 -13.19 2.25 -26.28
CA ALA A 828 -11.87 1.88 -25.77
C ALA A 828 -11.03 1.20 -26.84
N ALA A 829 -9.74 1.55 -26.91
CA ALA A 829 -8.81 0.89 -27.81
C ALA A 829 -8.32 -0.44 -27.22
N ILE A 830 -8.59 -1.56 -27.92
CA ILE A 830 -8.11 -2.90 -27.57
C ILE A 830 -6.94 -3.27 -28.48
N THR A 831 -5.82 -3.64 -27.88
CA THR A 831 -4.56 -3.89 -28.60
C THR A 831 -4.43 -5.34 -29.05
N ALA A 832 -3.57 -5.63 -30.04
CA ALA A 832 -3.29 -7.01 -30.44
C ALA A 832 -2.71 -7.87 -29.28
N ALA A 833 -2.00 -7.24 -28.34
CA ALA A 833 -1.49 -7.90 -27.14
C ALA A 833 -2.61 -8.31 -26.18
N ASP A 834 -3.71 -7.55 -26.14
CA ASP A 834 -4.90 -7.89 -25.33
C ASP A 834 -5.59 -9.18 -25.83
N LEU A 835 -5.31 -9.60 -27.07
CA LEU A 835 -5.91 -10.75 -27.76
C LEU A 835 -4.91 -11.90 -27.99
N ALA A 836 -3.76 -11.90 -27.31
CA ALA A 836 -2.67 -12.83 -27.56
C ALA A 836 -2.96 -14.28 -27.09
N SER A 837 -3.95 -14.48 -26.21
CA SER A 837 -4.29 -15.78 -25.64
C SER A 837 -5.80 -15.99 -25.59
N ILE A 838 -6.25 -17.21 -25.94
CA ILE A 838 -7.63 -17.66 -25.75
C ILE A 838 -8.00 -17.55 -24.27
N GLY A 839 -9.21 -17.07 -23.99
CA GLY A 839 -9.70 -16.89 -22.62
C GLY A 839 -10.78 -15.81 -22.54
N THR A 840 -11.11 -15.39 -21.32
CA THR A 840 -12.08 -14.33 -21.08
C THR A 840 -11.38 -13.13 -20.47
N ALA A 841 -11.46 -11.98 -21.12
CA ALA A 841 -11.08 -10.71 -20.53
C ALA A 841 -12.26 -10.11 -19.76
N THR A 842 -12.00 -9.49 -18.62
CA THR A 842 -13.02 -8.76 -17.86
C THR A 842 -12.98 -7.29 -18.24
N VAL A 843 -14.11 -6.74 -18.69
CA VAL A 843 -14.25 -5.33 -19.01
C VAL A 843 -15.07 -4.65 -17.91
N SER A 844 -14.60 -3.55 -17.35
CA SER A 844 -15.36 -2.70 -16.43
C SER A 844 -15.15 -1.23 -16.75
N VAL A 845 -15.99 -0.35 -16.21
CA VAL A 845 -15.81 1.11 -16.29
C VAL A 845 -15.65 1.66 -14.89
N GLN A 846 -14.72 2.58 -14.69
CA GLN A 846 -14.56 3.27 -13.42
C GLN A 846 -14.88 4.75 -13.53
N ASN A 847 -15.77 5.24 -12.65
CA ASN A 847 -15.93 6.66 -12.37
C ASN A 847 -15.05 7.04 -11.17
N PRO A 848 -14.34 8.19 -11.20
CA PRO A 848 -13.57 8.67 -10.05
C PRO A 848 -14.46 9.05 -8.86
N ALA A 849 -13.87 9.04 -7.66
CA ALA A 849 -14.46 9.55 -6.42
C ALA A 849 -14.73 11.08 -6.48
N PRO A 850 -15.61 11.65 -5.62
CA PRO A 850 -16.40 11.01 -4.55
C PRO A 850 -17.69 10.34 -5.05
N GLY A 851 -18.06 9.21 -4.43
CA GLY A 851 -19.28 8.44 -4.75
C GLY A 851 -19.16 7.44 -5.90
N GLY A 852 -18.35 7.78 -6.92
CA GLY A 852 -18.10 6.92 -8.08
C GLY A 852 -17.52 5.57 -7.67
N GLY A 853 -17.39 4.67 -8.63
CA GLY A 853 -16.89 3.34 -8.38
C GLY A 853 -16.56 2.63 -9.67
N THR A 854 -16.12 1.38 -9.55
CA THR A 854 -16.03 0.49 -10.71
C THR A 854 -17.39 -0.14 -10.92
N SER A 855 -17.86 -0.17 -12.16
CA SER A 855 -19.06 -0.91 -12.55
C SER A 855 -18.90 -2.40 -12.25
N GLY A 856 -19.99 -3.15 -12.38
CA GLY A 856 -19.87 -4.59 -12.64
C GLY A 856 -18.98 -4.87 -13.87
N THR A 857 -18.46 -6.08 -13.99
CA THR A 857 -17.66 -6.50 -15.13
C THR A 857 -18.52 -7.22 -16.17
N LEU A 858 -18.29 -6.97 -17.45
CA LEU A 858 -18.78 -7.80 -18.55
C LEU A 858 -17.62 -8.65 -19.10
N PRO A 859 -17.84 -9.94 -19.37
CA PRO A 859 -16.85 -10.77 -20.02
C PRO A 859 -16.74 -10.39 -21.50
N PHE A 860 -15.50 -10.30 -21.99
CA PHE A 860 -15.16 -10.27 -23.40
C PHE A 860 -14.46 -11.57 -23.75
N SER A 861 -15.02 -12.35 -24.69
CA SER A 861 -14.48 -13.66 -25.02
C SER A 861 -13.41 -13.58 -26.11
N ILE A 862 -12.25 -14.19 -25.86
CA ILE A 862 -11.17 -14.40 -26.82
C ILE A 862 -11.20 -15.89 -27.19
N ILE A 863 -11.65 -16.21 -28.39
CA ILE A 863 -11.99 -17.57 -28.79
C ILE A 863 -11.02 -18.16 -29.81
N ALA A 864 -10.97 -19.49 -29.87
CA ALA A 864 -10.29 -20.22 -30.94
C ALA A 864 -11.03 -20.01 -32.28
N PRO A 865 -10.35 -20.21 -33.43
CA PRO A 865 -11.02 -20.27 -34.73
C PRO A 865 -12.05 -21.43 -34.79
N PRO A 866 -13.16 -21.27 -35.51
CA PRO A 866 -14.16 -22.33 -35.71
C PRO A 866 -13.60 -23.52 -36.52
N SER A 867 -14.22 -24.70 -36.36
CA SER A 867 -13.84 -25.94 -37.08
C SER A 867 -15.05 -26.77 -37.52
N LEU A 868 -14.89 -27.55 -38.60
CA LEU A 868 -15.91 -28.46 -39.14
C LEU A 868 -15.38 -29.89 -39.23
N THR A 869 -16.18 -30.87 -38.80
CA THR A 869 -15.88 -32.31 -38.95
C THR A 869 -17.03 -33.04 -39.64
N VAL A 870 -16.75 -34.22 -40.22
CA VAL A 870 -17.74 -35.05 -40.92
C VAL A 870 -17.71 -36.49 -40.38
N SER A 871 -18.86 -37.16 -40.33
CA SER A 871 -18.99 -38.52 -39.81
C SER A 871 -18.41 -39.60 -40.72
N ALA A 872 -18.28 -39.29 -42.02
CA ALA A 872 -17.69 -40.19 -43.01
C ALA A 872 -17.04 -39.36 -44.12
N THR A 873 -15.88 -39.82 -44.59
CA THR A 873 -15.17 -39.21 -45.73
C THR A 873 -15.43 -39.95 -47.04
N THR A 874 -16.16 -41.07 -47.00
CA THR A 874 -16.58 -41.84 -48.18
C THR A 874 -17.99 -42.39 -47.96
N VAL A 875 -18.90 -42.15 -48.89
CA VAL A 875 -20.29 -42.64 -48.83
C VAL A 875 -20.84 -42.98 -50.22
N THR A 876 -21.93 -43.74 -50.27
CA THR A 876 -22.69 -43.96 -51.51
C THR A 876 -23.61 -42.78 -51.83
N GLY A 877 -23.98 -42.60 -53.10
CA GLY A 877 -24.89 -41.53 -53.52
C GLY A 877 -26.23 -41.59 -52.80
N GLY A 878 -26.68 -40.46 -52.25
CA GLY A 878 -27.92 -40.38 -51.45
C GLY A 878 -27.79 -40.85 -49.99
N ALA A 879 -26.60 -41.28 -49.54
CA ALA A 879 -26.34 -41.54 -48.13
C ALA A 879 -26.29 -40.24 -47.33
N SER A 880 -26.55 -40.35 -46.02
CA SER A 880 -26.51 -39.21 -45.10
C SER A 880 -25.13 -39.06 -44.45
N VAL A 881 -24.56 -37.87 -44.49
CA VAL A 881 -23.34 -37.50 -43.75
C VAL A 881 -23.69 -36.49 -42.68
N THR A 882 -23.12 -36.71 -41.51
CA THR A 882 -23.29 -35.81 -40.38
C THR A 882 -22.10 -34.85 -40.32
N VAL A 883 -22.36 -33.55 -40.43
CA VAL A 883 -21.36 -32.49 -40.29
C VAL A 883 -21.51 -31.81 -38.94
N THR A 884 -20.41 -31.65 -38.21
CA THR A 884 -20.39 -31.02 -36.88
C THR A 884 -19.53 -29.76 -36.92
N LEU A 885 -20.13 -28.63 -36.58
CA LEU A 885 -19.47 -27.36 -36.27
C LEU A 885 -19.07 -27.35 -34.79
N THR A 886 -17.82 -26.98 -34.55
CA THR A 886 -17.31 -26.69 -33.20
C THR A 886 -16.71 -25.29 -33.16
N GLY A 887 -17.12 -24.47 -32.20
CA GLY A 887 -16.57 -23.12 -31.96
C GLY A 887 -17.00 -22.02 -32.94
N GLY A 888 -18.20 -22.13 -33.52
CA GLY A 888 -18.83 -21.10 -34.37
C GLY A 888 -19.02 -19.74 -33.67
N LEU A 889 -19.09 -18.66 -34.45
CA LEU A 889 -19.18 -17.28 -33.93
C LEU A 889 -20.60 -16.89 -33.45
N GLY A 890 -21.61 -17.71 -33.73
CA GLY A 890 -22.98 -17.53 -33.26
C GLY A 890 -23.73 -16.35 -33.88
N GLY A 891 -23.28 -15.85 -35.04
CA GLY A 891 -23.98 -14.79 -35.75
C GLY A 891 -25.34 -15.27 -36.28
N PRO A 892 -26.42 -14.47 -36.16
CA PRO A 892 -27.75 -14.87 -36.64
C PRO A 892 -27.82 -15.11 -38.16
N LEU A 893 -26.81 -14.64 -38.89
CA LEU A 893 -26.69 -14.75 -40.35
C LEU A 893 -25.48 -15.59 -40.78
N ASP A 894 -24.84 -16.30 -39.86
CA ASP A 894 -23.80 -17.27 -40.21
C ASP A 894 -24.43 -18.45 -40.95
N TRP A 895 -23.75 -18.99 -41.97
CA TRP A 895 -24.31 -20.06 -42.80
C TRP A 895 -23.29 -21.13 -43.15
N LEU A 896 -23.81 -22.36 -43.24
CA LEU A 896 -23.09 -23.57 -43.61
C LEU A 896 -23.48 -23.96 -45.04
N ALA A 897 -22.48 -24.21 -45.88
CA ALA A 897 -22.66 -24.59 -47.27
C ALA A 897 -22.11 -26.00 -47.52
N LEU A 898 -22.82 -26.82 -48.29
CA LEU A 898 -22.26 -27.98 -48.98
C LEU A 898 -21.83 -27.54 -50.38
N ALA A 899 -20.57 -27.74 -50.75
CA ALA A 899 -20.03 -27.33 -52.04
C ALA A 899 -19.16 -28.43 -52.66
N ALA A 900 -19.04 -28.42 -53.99
CA ALA A 900 -18.04 -29.24 -54.67
C ALA A 900 -16.63 -28.76 -54.29
N THR A 901 -15.73 -29.69 -54.01
CA THR A 901 -14.35 -29.37 -53.62
C THR A 901 -13.67 -28.55 -54.73
N GLY A 902 -13.01 -27.45 -54.37
CA GLY A 902 -12.34 -26.55 -55.33
C GLY A 902 -13.24 -25.56 -56.06
N SER A 903 -14.55 -25.56 -55.82
CA SER A 903 -15.46 -24.53 -56.36
C SER A 903 -15.25 -23.16 -55.67
N PRO A 904 -15.57 -22.02 -56.31
CA PRO A 904 -15.51 -20.69 -55.68
C PRO A 904 -16.33 -20.62 -54.39
N THR A 905 -15.95 -19.78 -53.44
CA THR A 905 -16.66 -19.62 -52.14
C THR A 905 -18.09 -19.12 -52.29
N THR A 906 -18.43 -18.54 -53.44
CA THR A 906 -19.79 -18.10 -53.78
C THR A 906 -20.70 -19.23 -54.30
N SER A 907 -20.16 -20.43 -54.54
CA SER A 907 -20.89 -21.57 -55.07
C SER A 907 -21.23 -22.56 -53.96
N TYR A 908 -22.47 -23.06 -53.96
CA TYR A 908 -22.96 -24.09 -53.06
C TYR A 908 -24.04 -24.93 -53.73
N LEU A 909 -24.14 -26.19 -53.32
CA LEU A 909 -25.17 -27.14 -53.74
C LEU A 909 -26.36 -27.11 -52.79
N GLN A 910 -26.07 -26.99 -51.50
CA GLN A 910 -27.04 -26.82 -50.44
C GLN A 910 -26.46 -25.86 -49.40
N TRP A 911 -27.32 -25.12 -48.74
CA TRP A 911 -26.91 -24.25 -47.65
C TRP A 911 -27.95 -24.26 -46.53
N THR A 912 -27.52 -23.84 -45.36
CA THR A 912 -28.40 -23.62 -44.21
C THR A 912 -27.85 -22.52 -43.32
N TYR A 913 -28.73 -21.71 -42.74
CA TYR A 913 -28.30 -20.80 -41.67
C TYR A 913 -27.92 -21.61 -40.44
N VAL A 914 -26.78 -21.25 -39.86
CA VAL A 914 -26.21 -21.92 -38.69
C VAL A 914 -27.11 -21.69 -37.47
N GLY A 915 -27.63 -20.47 -37.33
CA GLY A 915 -28.56 -20.06 -36.29
C GLY A 915 -27.95 -19.07 -35.30
N SER A 916 -28.79 -18.19 -34.75
CA SER A 916 -28.37 -17.20 -33.74
C SER A 916 -27.85 -17.89 -32.48
N GLY A 917 -26.69 -17.45 -31.99
CA GLY A 917 -26.05 -18.01 -30.78
C GLY A 917 -25.44 -19.40 -30.96
N VAL A 918 -25.47 -19.98 -32.17
CA VAL A 918 -24.99 -21.35 -32.40
C VAL A 918 -23.47 -21.38 -32.50
N THR A 919 -22.84 -21.94 -31.47
CA THR A 919 -21.39 -22.15 -31.41
C THR A 919 -21.00 -23.60 -31.70
N ASN A 920 -21.84 -24.58 -31.35
CA ASN A 920 -21.64 -25.98 -31.72
C ASN A 920 -22.95 -26.54 -32.25
N ARG A 921 -22.92 -27.21 -33.40
CA ARG A 921 -24.12 -27.83 -33.97
C ARG A 921 -23.76 -28.91 -34.97
N THR A 922 -24.65 -29.89 -35.07
CA THR A 922 -24.53 -30.97 -36.01
C THR A 922 -25.71 -30.94 -36.99
N TRP A 923 -25.42 -31.19 -38.26
CA TRP A 923 -26.43 -31.33 -39.31
C TRP A 923 -26.25 -32.68 -40.01
N THR A 924 -27.35 -33.37 -40.25
CA THR A 924 -27.37 -34.53 -41.14
C THR A 924 -27.77 -34.04 -42.52
N VAL A 925 -26.88 -34.24 -43.49
CA VAL A 925 -27.04 -33.77 -44.86
C VAL A 925 -26.98 -34.97 -45.80
N THR A 926 -27.99 -35.10 -46.65
CA THR A 926 -28.00 -36.12 -47.71
C THR A 926 -27.00 -35.73 -48.80
N MET A 927 -26.05 -36.60 -49.08
CA MET A 927 -25.03 -36.36 -50.08
C MET A 927 -25.59 -36.48 -51.50
N PRO A 928 -25.07 -35.70 -52.48
CA PRO A 928 -25.52 -35.78 -53.87
C PRO A 928 -25.40 -37.19 -54.43
N THR A 929 -26.29 -37.59 -55.35
CA THR A 929 -26.17 -38.87 -56.06
C THR A 929 -25.09 -38.83 -57.16
N THR A 930 -24.61 -37.64 -57.52
CA THR A 930 -23.51 -37.45 -58.46
C THR A 930 -22.19 -37.80 -57.81
N LEU A 931 -21.45 -38.73 -58.44
CA LEU A 931 -20.11 -39.12 -58.01
C LEU A 931 -19.16 -37.90 -58.03
N GLY A 932 -18.34 -37.75 -56.98
CA GLY A 932 -17.45 -36.60 -56.85
C GLY A 932 -17.00 -36.35 -55.41
N THR A 933 -16.25 -35.26 -55.20
CA THR A 933 -15.76 -34.85 -53.89
C THR A 933 -16.40 -33.55 -53.44
N TYR A 934 -16.87 -33.53 -52.20
CA TYR A 934 -17.62 -32.41 -51.62
C TYR A 934 -17.06 -32.01 -50.26
N GLU A 935 -17.28 -30.76 -49.86
CA GLU A 935 -16.86 -30.24 -48.56
C GLU A 935 -17.93 -29.31 -47.98
N PHE A 936 -17.92 -29.17 -46.66
CA PHE A 936 -18.74 -28.20 -45.94
C PHE A 936 -17.92 -26.95 -45.63
N ARG A 937 -18.52 -25.77 -45.79
CA ARG A 937 -17.88 -24.46 -45.58
C ARG A 937 -18.71 -23.60 -44.64
N LEU A 938 -18.06 -22.93 -43.69
CA LEU A 938 -18.69 -21.99 -42.76
C LEU A 938 -18.41 -20.55 -43.18
N PHE A 939 -19.44 -19.72 -43.17
CA PHE A 939 -19.38 -18.30 -43.53
C PHE A 939 -20.05 -17.42 -42.48
N GLN A 940 -19.57 -16.18 -42.34
CA GLN A 940 -20.08 -15.22 -41.36
C GLN A 940 -21.06 -14.20 -41.95
N ASN A 941 -22.07 -13.79 -41.17
CA ASN A 941 -22.86 -12.55 -41.36
C ASN A 941 -23.44 -12.36 -42.77
N ASN A 942 -23.99 -13.40 -43.38
CA ASN A 942 -24.52 -13.41 -44.74
C ASN A 942 -23.51 -12.99 -45.82
N GLY A 943 -22.21 -13.06 -45.52
CA GLY A 943 -21.12 -12.81 -46.45
C GLY A 943 -20.48 -14.11 -46.95
N TYR A 944 -19.44 -13.97 -47.78
CA TYR A 944 -18.64 -15.09 -48.30
C TYR A 944 -17.24 -15.17 -47.66
N THR A 945 -17.07 -14.56 -46.48
CA THR A 945 -15.84 -14.67 -45.67
C THR A 945 -15.76 -16.06 -45.05
N LEU A 946 -14.86 -16.88 -45.57
CA LEU A 946 -14.69 -18.27 -45.15
C LEU A 946 -14.08 -18.32 -43.74
N LEU A 947 -14.81 -18.93 -42.81
CA LEU A 947 -14.39 -19.10 -41.42
C LEU A 947 -13.79 -20.50 -41.15
N ALA A 948 -14.29 -21.54 -41.81
CA ALA A 948 -13.81 -22.92 -41.68
C ALA A 948 -14.24 -23.79 -42.88
N THR A 949 -13.49 -24.87 -43.14
CA THR A 949 -13.83 -25.90 -44.13
C THR A 949 -13.70 -27.29 -43.49
N SER A 950 -14.61 -28.21 -43.83
CA SER A 950 -14.54 -29.60 -43.36
C SER A 950 -13.51 -30.43 -44.11
N PRO A 951 -13.14 -31.62 -43.62
CA PRO A 951 -12.56 -32.66 -44.45
C PRO A 951 -13.46 -32.99 -45.65
N THR A 952 -12.85 -33.43 -46.75
CA THR A 952 -13.55 -33.80 -47.99
C THR A 952 -14.33 -35.12 -47.85
N VAL A 953 -15.52 -35.17 -48.43
CA VAL A 953 -16.39 -36.35 -48.54
C VAL A 953 -16.45 -36.81 -49.99
N THR A 954 -16.09 -38.07 -50.24
CA THR A 954 -16.13 -38.71 -51.56
C THR A 954 -17.43 -39.50 -51.73
N VAL A 955 -18.18 -39.22 -52.79
CA VAL A 955 -19.35 -40.01 -53.18
C VAL A 955 -18.95 -41.03 -54.25
N SER A 956 -19.06 -42.33 -53.94
CA SER A 956 -18.75 -43.46 -54.82
C SER A 956 -19.97 -44.35 -55.08
N GLN A 957 -19.88 -45.28 -56.05
CA GLN A 957 -20.95 -46.28 -56.31
C GLN A 957 -21.14 -47.25 -55.16
#